data_AF-A0A1I7H038-F1
#
_entry.id   AF-A0A1I7H038-F1
#
_cell.length_a   1.000
_cell.length_b   1.000
_cell.length_c   1.000
_cell.angle_alpha   90.00
_cell.angle_beta   90.00
_cell.angle_gamma   90.00
#
_symmetry.space_group_name_H-M   'P 1'
#
loop_
_entity.id
_entity.type
_entity.pdbx_description
1 polymer ?
#
loop_
_entity_poly.entity_id
_entity_poly.type
_entity_poly.pdbx_seq_one_letter_code
_entity_poly.pdbx_strand_id
1 'polypeptide(L)'
;MPMKIVLIAPYENLARDAEEVCRAYGERVEILLGRMEEGVRLGRRAVAEGAAVLISRGGTCLRLAEQAGVPVVEIAVTAYDVLRALTRAAERGKRIGVAGFTNVIDGLAELRPILRVPVVPIEITGEDEESRRRLEAAVRDEGVDCLVGDTSVVMQGANLGVPCVLIESGKTAIWSAIQEAKRIVAARMAERRVQTTLRTAIDRANQGLLVLDGGTVAFANRTLLAWIGRDTCAGLPARQCLPPSLCDFADAAPEGHRSDVIRVGGQLCFAERHCLGEEGRVMVVLSRVEEIESAERQVRQKRAMGGHVAHYTFDDLYGPSRAMRAVVARAIHFAQTDSSVLIVGETGTGKEVLAQSIHNASPRARGPFVAVNCAALPDQLLESELFGYEDGAFTGARRGGKPGLFELAHGGTIFLDEIGETPLHVQQRLLRVLQERQVMRIGGERVIPVDVRVIAATNQPLWQFVQEGKFRKDLFFRIDVLRLHTVPLRERREDIPELTERLLHQLWYKRKGVGARPRIDPAIYPILQDYHWPGNVRELQNMCDYLVATAGSGRIGMAEILDWLEHKALPDTAPKEAPAAPGTGEVPPVDATLEDVERWAVERMLQHTGGDLTRAAQTLGISRTTLWRKLKQWQADAGSAGHGTNLA
;
A
#
# COMPACT_ATOMS: atom_id res chain seq x y z
N MET A 1 8.60 36.28 -11.22
CA MET A 1 9.53 37.42 -11.38
C MET A 1 10.25 37.64 -10.07
N PRO A 2 11.56 37.99 -10.07
CA PRO A 2 12.26 38.38 -8.86
C PRO A 2 11.62 39.66 -8.31
N MET A 3 11.27 39.65 -7.02
CA MET A 3 10.80 40.85 -6.33
C MET A 3 11.95 41.84 -6.23
N LYS A 4 11.75 43.08 -6.73
CA LYS A 4 12.77 44.12 -6.72
C LYS A 4 12.70 44.97 -5.45
N ILE A 5 13.84 45.45 -4.99
CA ILE A 5 13.96 46.48 -3.95
C ILE A 5 14.40 47.76 -4.65
N VAL A 6 13.72 48.87 -4.37
CA VAL A 6 14.02 50.18 -4.96
C VAL A 6 14.21 51.22 -3.85
N LEU A 7 15.32 51.94 -3.90
CA LEU A 7 15.64 53.01 -2.97
C LEU A 7 15.41 54.37 -3.64
N ILE A 8 14.58 55.20 -3.02
CA ILE A 8 14.30 56.57 -3.44
C ILE A 8 15.06 57.52 -2.53
N ALA A 9 16.15 58.07 -3.08
CA ALA A 9 17.02 59.01 -2.40
C ALA A 9 16.52 60.45 -2.58
N PRO A 10 16.18 61.18 -1.50
CA PRO A 10 15.72 62.57 -1.61
C PRO A 10 16.83 63.59 -1.95
N TYR A 11 18.10 63.20 -1.88
CA TYR A 11 19.27 64.05 -2.15
C TYR A 11 20.46 63.22 -2.65
N GLU A 12 21.36 63.87 -3.38
CA GLU A 12 22.44 63.20 -4.15
C GLU A 12 23.42 62.40 -3.29
N ASN A 13 23.84 62.95 -2.13
CA ASN A 13 24.78 62.25 -1.25
C ASN A 13 24.21 60.91 -0.75
N LEU A 14 22.91 60.82 -0.49
CA LEU A 14 22.27 59.55 -0.11
C LEU A 14 22.27 58.55 -1.27
N ALA A 15 22.01 59.02 -2.49
CA ALA A 15 22.05 58.16 -3.68
C ALA A 15 23.46 57.58 -3.88
N ARG A 16 24.49 58.44 -3.81
CA ARG A 16 25.89 58.02 -3.92
C ARG A 16 26.30 57.05 -2.82
N ASP A 17 25.97 57.37 -1.57
CA ASP A 17 26.31 56.50 -0.44
C ASP A 17 25.57 55.16 -0.53
N ALA A 18 24.32 55.15 -1.02
CA ALA A 18 23.58 53.92 -1.29
C ALA A 18 24.21 53.08 -2.41
N GLU A 19 24.69 53.70 -3.49
CA GLU A 19 25.40 53.00 -4.56
C GLU A 19 26.71 52.39 -4.07
N GLU A 20 27.44 53.10 -3.20
CA GLU A 20 28.66 52.60 -2.59
C GLU A 20 28.38 51.43 -1.64
N VAL A 21 27.33 51.52 -0.81
CA VAL A 21 26.88 50.43 0.07
C VAL A 21 26.48 49.21 -0.78
N CYS A 22 25.69 49.41 -1.84
CA CYS A 22 25.29 48.31 -2.72
C CYS A 22 26.50 47.64 -3.39
N ARG A 23 27.47 48.42 -3.88
CA ARG A 23 28.71 47.89 -4.45
C ARG A 23 29.57 47.14 -3.42
N ALA A 24 29.75 47.70 -2.24
CA ALA A 24 30.58 47.12 -1.18
C ALA A 24 30.06 45.76 -0.69
N TYR A 25 28.74 45.61 -0.59
CA TYR A 25 28.11 44.39 -0.09
C TYR A 25 27.49 43.50 -1.18
N GLY A 26 27.67 43.86 -2.47
CA GLY A 26 27.16 43.09 -3.60
C GLY A 26 25.63 43.05 -3.72
N GLU A 27 24.93 44.06 -3.20
CA GLU A 27 23.47 44.14 -3.24
C GLU A 27 22.97 44.73 -4.56
N ARG A 28 21.81 44.24 -5.03
CA ARG A 28 21.14 44.74 -6.23
C ARG A 28 19.88 45.52 -5.84
N VAL A 29 20.06 46.79 -5.52
CA VAL A 29 18.98 47.75 -5.24
C VAL A 29 19.00 48.81 -6.33
N GLU A 30 17.85 49.07 -6.94
CA GLU A 30 17.71 50.17 -7.89
C GLU A 30 17.60 51.48 -7.13
N ILE A 31 18.42 52.48 -7.48
CA ILE A 31 18.48 53.75 -6.77
C ILE A 31 17.94 54.85 -7.69
N LEU A 32 16.91 55.54 -7.22
CA LEU A 32 16.26 56.64 -7.94
C LEU A 32 16.40 57.92 -7.10
N LEU A 33 16.82 59.01 -7.74
CA LEU A 33 16.85 60.32 -7.11
C LEU A 33 15.46 60.97 -7.24
N GLY A 34 14.86 61.31 -6.10
CA GLY A 34 13.55 61.94 -6.08
C GLY A 34 13.12 62.32 -4.68
N ARG A 35 12.62 63.55 -4.53
CA ARG A 35 12.17 64.11 -3.26
C ARG A 35 10.66 64.34 -3.26
N MET A 36 10.02 64.18 -2.11
CA MET A 36 8.60 64.49 -1.89
C MET A 36 7.70 63.92 -3.00
N GLU A 37 6.88 64.75 -3.65
CA GLU A 37 5.93 64.32 -4.67
C GLU A 37 6.58 63.64 -5.88
N GLU A 38 7.79 64.09 -6.26
CA GLU A 38 8.57 63.44 -7.30
C GLU A 38 9.04 62.05 -6.86
N GLY A 39 9.48 61.92 -5.59
CA GLY A 39 9.81 60.63 -4.99
C GLY A 39 8.61 59.67 -4.95
N VAL A 40 7.42 60.17 -4.59
CA VAL A 40 6.18 59.37 -4.59
C VAL A 40 5.83 58.89 -6.01
N ARG A 41 5.91 59.78 -7.00
CA ARG A 41 5.68 59.44 -8.41
C ARG A 41 6.64 58.35 -8.90
N LEU A 42 7.93 58.46 -8.57
CA LEU A 42 8.94 57.46 -8.90
C LEU A 42 8.67 56.13 -8.17
N GLY A 43 8.25 56.17 -6.91
CA GLY A 43 7.90 54.98 -6.14
C GLY A 43 6.71 54.22 -6.71
N ARG A 44 5.63 54.92 -7.08
CA ARG A 44 4.48 54.31 -7.75
C ARG A 44 4.86 53.66 -9.08
N ARG A 45 5.70 54.34 -9.87
CA ARG A 45 6.24 53.79 -11.11
C ARG A 45 7.04 52.51 -10.84
N ALA A 46 7.95 52.53 -9.86
CA ALA A 46 8.75 51.37 -9.48
C ALA A 46 7.87 50.18 -9.04
N VAL A 47 6.79 50.42 -8.30
CA VAL A 47 5.82 49.39 -7.90
C VAL A 47 5.11 48.79 -9.11
N ALA A 48 4.67 49.61 -10.07
CA ALA A 48 4.09 49.14 -11.33
C ALA A 48 5.09 48.30 -12.15
N GLU A 49 6.39 48.62 -12.06
CA GLU A 49 7.49 47.88 -12.69
C GLU A 49 8.00 46.67 -11.86
N GLY A 50 7.32 46.33 -10.75
CA GLY A 50 7.54 45.12 -9.97
C GLY A 50 8.36 45.28 -8.69
N ALA A 51 8.53 46.50 -8.17
CA ALA A 51 9.10 46.74 -6.84
C ALA A 51 8.19 46.14 -5.75
N ALA A 52 8.76 45.32 -4.89
CA ALA A 52 8.03 44.67 -3.80
C ALA A 52 8.17 45.38 -2.46
N VAL A 53 9.25 46.16 -2.31
CA VAL A 53 9.58 46.98 -1.15
C VAL A 53 10.30 48.23 -1.63
N LEU A 54 9.96 49.37 -1.05
CA LEU A 54 10.65 50.65 -1.27
C LEU A 54 11.50 51.00 -0.06
N ILE A 55 12.58 51.75 -0.28
CA ILE A 55 13.43 52.32 0.77
C ILE A 55 13.48 53.83 0.56
N SER A 56 13.31 54.65 1.59
CA SER A 56 13.50 56.09 1.47
C SER A 56 13.84 56.73 2.82
N ARG A 57 13.90 58.06 2.90
CA ARG A 57 14.29 58.80 4.11
C ARG A 57 13.36 59.98 4.39
N GLY A 58 13.01 60.20 5.66
CA GLY A 58 12.32 61.40 6.13
C GLY A 58 10.96 61.62 5.46
N GLY A 59 10.60 62.88 5.18
CA GLY A 59 9.29 63.22 4.61
C GLY A 59 8.93 62.50 3.30
N THR A 60 9.91 62.14 2.47
CA THR A 60 9.66 61.34 1.25
C THR A 60 9.24 59.90 1.59
N CYS A 61 9.83 59.32 2.64
CA CYS A 61 9.45 57.99 3.15
C CYS A 61 8.02 57.97 3.69
N LEU A 62 7.65 58.97 4.50
CA LEU A 62 6.30 59.09 5.06
C LEU A 62 5.23 59.14 3.97
N ARG A 63 5.42 59.99 2.95
CA ARG A 63 4.49 60.10 1.82
C ARG A 63 4.43 58.82 0.99
N LEU A 64 5.55 58.12 0.80
CA LEU A 64 5.58 56.83 0.12
C LEU A 64 4.81 55.76 0.92
N ALA A 65 4.96 55.72 2.24
CA ALA A 65 4.28 54.75 3.10
C ALA A 65 2.75 54.84 2.99
N GLU A 66 2.20 56.06 2.84
CA GLU A 66 0.77 56.29 2.66
C GLU A 66 0.26 55.91 1.26
N GLN A 67 1.12 56.01 0.23
CA GLN A 67 0.67 56.10 -1.17
C GLN A 67 1.23 55.05 -2.13
N ALA A 68 2.23 54.26 -1.73
CA ALA A 68 2.94 53.34 -2.61
C ALA A 68 2.26 51.96 -2.78
N GLY A 69 1.43 51.53 -1.84
CA GLY A 69 0.75 50.23 -1.89
C GLY A 69 1.67 49.01 -1.65
N VAL A 70 2.93 49.23 -1.25
CA VAL A 70 3.89 48.21 -0.83
C VAL A 70 4.59 48.68 0.45
N PRO A 71 5.20 47.76 1.24
CA PRO A 71 5.99 48.16 2.40
C PRO A 71 7.11 49.14 2.03
N VAL A 72 7.27 50.18 2.84
CA VAL A 72 8.31 51.20 2.70
C VAL A 72 9.20 51.14 3.95
N VAL A 73 10.50 50.95 3.74
CA VAL A 73 11.50 50.94 4.82
C VAL A 73 12.14 52.31 4.93
N GLU A 74 12.13 52.87 6.14
CA GLU A 74 12.79 54.13 6.43
C GLU A 74 14.28 53.93 6.68
N ILE A 75 15.11 54.79 6.09
CA ILE A 75 16.50 54.99 6.49
C ILE A 75 16.51 55.90 7.72
N ALA A 76 16.41 55.27 8.89
CA ALA A 76 16.36 55.98 10.16
C ALA A 76 17.62 56.84 10.40
N VAL A 77 17.43 58.06 10.88
CA VAL A 77 18.51 58.94 11.33
C VAL A 77 19.07 58.38 12.64
N THR A 78 20.38 58.22 12.71
CA THR A 78 21.05 57.76 13.94
C THR A 78 21.59 58.93 14.76
N ALA A 79 21.81 58.74 16.07
CA ALA A 79 22.46 59.74 16.92
C ALA A 79 23.84 60.16 16.37
N TYR A 80 24.58 59.23 15.75
CA TYR A 80 25.86 59.52 15.11
C TYR A 80 25.73 60.49 13.92
N ASP A 81 24.63 60.39 13.16
CA ASP A 81 24.36 61.30 12.04
C ASP A 81 24.06 62.72 12.52
N VAL A 82 23.29 62.84 13.60
CA VAL A 82 23.02 64.12 14.27
C VAL A 82 24.32 64.73 14.81
N LEU A 83 25.14 63.94 15.51
CA LEU A 83 26.44 64.40 16.05
C LEU A 83 27.41 64.85 14.94
N ARG A 84 27.46 64.12 13.82
CA ARG A 84 28.28 64.50 12.66
C ARG A 84 27.80 65.81 12.03
N ALA A 85 26.49 66.00 11.90
CA ALA A 85 25.91 67.24 11.39
C ALA A 85 26.17 68.43 12.35
N LEU A 86 26.01 68.22 13.66
CA LEU A 86 26.32 69.21 14.69
C LEU A 86 27.79 69.62 14.68
N THR A 87 28.71 68.68 14.49
CA THR A 87 30.15 68.96 14.40
C THR A 87 30.46 69.88 13.22
N ARG A 88 29.84 69.64 12.06
CA ARG A 88 29.97 70.51 10.87
C ARG A 88 29.30 71.87 11.06
N ALA A 89 28.17 71.91 11.77
CA ALA A 89 27.47 73.16 12.07
C ALA A 89 28.24 74.03 13.07
N ALA A 90 28.96 73.43 14.02
CA ALA A 90 29.82 74.13 14.97
C ALA A 90 30.98 74.90 14.31
N GLU A 91 31.37 74.51 13.09
CA GLU A 91 32.36 75.25 12.29
C GLU A 91 31.76 76.53 11.66
N ARG A 92 30.43 76.63 11.59
CA ARG A 92 29.69 77.66 10.84
C ARG A 92 28.83 78.59 11.71
N GLY A 93 28.52 78.18 12.94
CA GLY A 93 27.71 78.95 13.89
C GLY A 93 28.04 78.59 15.33
N LYS A 94 27.72 79.51 16.25
CA LYS A 94 27.96 79.37 17.70
C LYS A 94 26.71 78.93 18.46
N ARG A 95 25.51 79.06 17.88
CA ARG A 95 24.24 78.66 18.48
C ARG A 95 23.41 77.94 17.43
N ILE A 96 23.36 76.62 17.56
CA ILE A 96 22.86 75.73 16.52
C ILE A 96 21.40 75.40 16.79
N GLY A 97 20.51 75.64 15.83
CA GLY A 97 19.13 75.16 15.87
C GLY A 97 19.05 73.79 15.20
N VAL A 98 18.65 72.75 15.93
CA VAL A 98 18.40 71.43 15.35
C VAL A 98 16.91 71.28 15.14
N ALA A 99 16.50 71.25 13.88
CA ALA A 99 15.13 71.10 13.46
C ALA A 99 14.86 69.67 12.95
N GLY A 100 13.84 69.03 13.52
CA GLY A 100 13.45 67.67 13.17
C GLY A 100 12.13 67.25 13.80
N PHE A 101 11.70 66.03 13.49
CA PHE A 101 10.54 65.39 14.12
C PHE A 101 10.86 64.98 15.57
N THR A 102 9.84 64.63 16.34
CA THR A 102 9.91 64.30 17.77
C THR A 102 11.03 63.30 18.10
N ASN A 103 11.26 62.28 17.27
CA ASN A 103 12.33 61.29 17.47
C ASN A 103 13.77 61.87 17.43
N VAL A 104 14.01 62.90 16.62
CA VAL A 104 15.31 63.61 16.56
C VAL A 104 15.45 64.57 17.73
N ILE A 105 14.36 65.22 18.11
CA ILE A 105 14.34 66.22 19.19
C ILE A 105 14.47 65.56 20.57
N ASP A 106 13.80 64.44 20.80
CA ASP A 106 13.91 63.66 22.05
C ASP A 106 15.34 63.15 22.25
N GLY A 107 15.94 62.58 21.20
CA GLY A 107 17.34 62.12 21.25
C GLY A 107 18.32 63.27 21.50
N LEU A 108 17.99 64.49 21.05
CA LEU A 108 18.81 65.67 21.29
C LEU A 108 18.79 66.11 22.76
N ALA A 109 17.68 65.89 23.48
CA ALA A 109 17.58 66.23 24.90
C ALA A 109 18.63 65.46 25.73
N GLU A 110 18.88 64.19 25.39
CA GLU A 110 19.92 63.37 26.02
C GLU A 110 21.34 63.77 25.63
N LEU A 111 21.53 64.28 24.40
CA LEU A 111 22.84 64.72 23.91
C LEU A 111 23.24 66.10 24.43
N ARG A 112 22.26 66.98 24.71
CA ARG A 112 22.47 68.39 25.10
C ARG A 112 23.50 68.61 26.22
N PRO A 113 23.55 67.80 27.31
CA PRO A 113 24.54 67.98 28.37
C PRO A 113 26.00 67.71 27.94
N ILE A 114 26.19 66.94 26.87
CA ILE A 114 27.51 66.47 26.41
C ILE A 114 28.05 67.36 25.27
N LEU A 115 27.17 68.14 24.64
CA LEU A 115 27.51 69.01 23.52
C LEU A 115 28.22 70.29 24.00
N ARG A 116 29.31 70.64 23.31
CA ARG A 116 30.12 71.84 23.61
C ARG A 116 29.55 73.13 23.00
N VAL A 117 28.49 73.03 22.20
CA VAL A 117 27.86 74.15 21.51
C VAL A 117 26.40 74.26 21.99
N PRO A 118 25.90 75.47 22.29
CA PRO A 118 24.49 75.68 22.59
C PRO A 118 23.60 75.18 21.45
N VAL A 119 22.73 74.22 21.76
CA VAL A 119 21.75 73.69 20.81
C VAL A 119 20.33 74.06 21.22
N VAL A 120 19.55 74.53 20.24
CA VAL A 120 18.13 74.85 20.35
C VAL A 120 17.33 73.78 19.60
N PRO A 121 16.50 72.97 20.29
CA PRO A 121 15.61 72.03 19.62
C PRO A 121 14.45 72.78 18.94
N ILE A 122 14.17 72.44 17.68
CA ILE A 122 13.06 73.02 16.91
C ILE A 122 12.21 71.88 16.37
N GLU A 123 11.07 71.63 16.99
CA GLU A 123 10.17 70.57 16.49
C GLU A 123 9.42 71.04 15.24
N ILE A 124 9.52 70.25 14.18
CA ILE A 124 8.85 70.49 12.89
C ILE A 124 7.94 69.31 12.52
N THR A 125 6.85 69.62 11.83
CA THR A 125 5.84 68.65 11.35
C THR A 125 5.90 68.43 9.84
N GLY A 126 6.69 69.24 9.12
CA GLY A 126 6.93 69.06 7.69
C GLY A 126 7.30 70.36 6.97
N GLU A 127 6.80 70.51 5.73
CA GLU A 127 6.89 71.73 4.91
C GLU A 127 5.62 72.59 5.06
N ASP A 128 5.13 72.75 6.28
CA ASP A 128 3.97 73.59 6.59
C ASP A 128 4.39 74.99 7.07
N GLU A 129 3.45 75.93 6.98
CA GLU A 129 3.68 77.33 7.39
C GLU A 129 3.99 77.44 8.89
N GLU A 130 3.54 76.49 9.70
CA GLU A 130 3.85 76.42 11.12
C GLU A 130 5.33 76.10 11.38
N SER A 131 5.86 75.07 10.71
CA SER A 131 7.28 74.71 10.76
C SER A 131 8.16 75.87 10.30
N ARG A 132 7.73 76.58 9.25
CA ARG A 132 8.42 77.79 8.76
C ARG A 132 8.49 78.89 9.81
N ARG A 133 7.37 79.17 10.49
CA ARG A 133 7.31 80.16 11.58
C ARG A 133 8.19 79.77 12.76
N ARG A 134 8.24 78.49 13.13
CA ARG A 134 9.11 77.99 14.21
C ARG A 134 10.59 78.17 13.88
N LEU A 135 10.99 77.87 12.64
CA LEU A 135 12.36 78.12 12.16
C LEU A 135 12.71 79.62 12.18
N GLU A 136 11.80 80.48 11.71
CA GLU A 136 11.99 81.94 11.74
C GLU A 136 12.12 82.50 13.17
N ALA A 137 11.27 82.03 14.09
CA ALA A 137 11.30 82.42 15.50
C ALA A 137 12.62 82.00 16.16
N ALA A 138 13.11 80.80 15.90
CA ALA A 138 14.39 80.34 16.45
C ALA A 138 15.58 81.20 15.97
N VAL A 139 15.57 81.64 14.70
CA VAL A 139 16.62 82.52 14.16
C VAL A 139 16.51 83.93 14.74
N ARG A 140 15.31 84.53 14.77
CA ARG A 140 15.10 85.92 15.23
C ARG A 140 15.15 86.08 16.75
N ASP A 141 14.43 85.23 17.47
CA ASP A 141 14.14 85.41 18.91
C ASP A 141 15.14 84.66 19.78
N GLU A 142 15.59 83.47 19.36
CA GLU A 142 16.54 82.65 20.11
C GLU A 142 18.01 82.82 19.67
N GLY A 143 18.24 83.61 18.62
CA GLY A 143 19.58 83.93 18.11
C GLY A 143 20.31 82.73 17.51
N VAL A 144 19.58 81.80 16.89
CA VAL A 144 20.17 80.69 16.13
C VAL A 144 20.91 81.24 14.91
N ASP A 145 22.21 80.96 14.83
CA ASP A 145 23.08 81.42 13.73
C ASP A 145 23.49 80.29 12.76
N CYS A 146 23.06 79.06 13.01
CA CYS A 146 23.17 77.94 12.07
C CYS A 146 22.05 76.91 12.30
N LEU A 147 21.43 76.43 11.23
CA LEU A 147 20.37 75.42 11.28
C LEU A 147 20.89 74.04 10.87
N VAL A 148 20.49 73.00 11.59
CA VAL A 148 20.75 71.59 11.30
C VAL A 148 19.42 70.88 11.16
N GLY A 149 19.22 70.11 10.10
CA GLY A 149 17.97 69.38 9.94
C GLY A 149 17.90 68.54 8.69
N ASP A 150 16.70 68.12 8.33
CA ASP A 150 16.47 67.33 7.13
C ASP A 150 16.41 68.21 5.85
N THR A 151 15.94 67.64 4.74
CA THR A 151 15.84 68.37 3.48
C THR A 151 14.81 69.50 3.52
N SER A 152 13.76 69.38 4.35
CA SER A 152 12.76 70.42 4.55
C SER A 152 13.38 71.64 5.24
N VAL A 153 14.20 71.40 6.28
CA VAL A 153 14.89 72.45 7.03
C VAL A 153 15.87 73.21 6.15
N VAL A 154 16.67 72.52 5.33
CA VAL A 154 17.63 73.16 4.43
C VAL A 154 16.92 74.03 3.38
N MET A 155 15.77 73.59 2.88
CA MET A 155 14.97 74.35 1.92
C MET A 155 14.33 75.59 2.53
N GLN A 156 13.68 75.44 3.69
CA GLN A 156 13.01 76.56 4.37
C GLN A 156 14.03 77.56 4.95
N GLY A 157 15.15 77.05 5.46
CA GLY A 157 16.23 77.84 6.05
C GLY A 157 17.08 78.63 5.05
N ALA A 158 17.11 78.24 3.77
CA ALA A 158 17.85 78.97 2.73
C ALA A 158 17.43 80.44 2.62
N ASN A 159 16.17 80.75 2.92
CA ASN A 159 15.62 82.11 2.87
C ASN A 159 15.82 82.91 4.17
N LEU A 160 16.40 82.30 5.22
CA LEU A 160 16.58 82.90 6.55
C LEU A 160 17.96 83.54 6.75
N GLY A 161 18.84 83.47 5.76
CA GLY A 161 20.18 84.12 5.80
C GLY A 161 21.18 83.46 6.75
N VAL A 162 20.85 82.31 7.36
CA VAL A 162 21.75 81.52 8.21
C VAL A 162 22.24 80.27 7.49
N PRO A 163 23.50 79.82 7.70
CA PRO A 163 23.99 78.57 7.16
C PRO A 163 23.14 77.38 7.60
N CYS A 164 22.76 76.52 6.65
CA CYS A 164 22.02 75.28 6.90
C CYS A 164 22.93 74.06 6.67
N VAL A 165 22.84 73.06 7.55
CA VAL A 165 23.57 71.79 7.47
C VAL A 165 22.57 70.64 7.43
N LEU A 166 22.65 69.83 6.38
CA LEU A 166 21.81 68.63 6.23
C LEU A 166 22.28 67.52 7.17
N ILE A 167 21.34 66.89 7.88
CA ILE A 167 21.56 65.62 8.56
C ILE A 167 21.57 64.52 7.50
N GLU A 168 22.78 64.11 7.11
CA GLU A 168 23.01 63.02 6.17
C GLU A 168 22.95 61.68 6.90
N SER A 169 22.25 60.70 6.34
CA SER A 169 22.24 59.34 6.89
C SER A 169 23.56 58.63 6.58
N GLY A 170 24.19 58.02 7.57
CA GLY A 170 25.42 57.27 7.38
C GLY A 170 25.21 55.96 6.62
N LYS A 171 26.30 55.42 6.05
CA LYS A 171 26.30 54.14 5.31
C LYS A 171 25.74 52.96 6.12
N THR A 172 25.91 52.98 7.44
CA THR A 172 25.36 51.96 8.37
C THR A 172 23.84 51.98 8.44
N ALA A 173 23.21 53.16 8.41
CA ALA A 173 21.76 53.31 8.38
C ALA A 173 21.18 52.82 7.04
N ILE A 174 21.85 53.17 5.93
CA ILE A 174 21.48 52.68 4.59
C ILE A 174 21.56 51.16 4.53
N TRP A 175 22.67 50.59 5.02
CA TRP A 175 22.85 49.14 5.08
C TRP A 175 21.76 48.45 5.91
N SER A 176 21.43 49.02 7.08
CA SER A 176 20.38 48.48 7.96
C SER A 176 19.01 48.49 7.28
N ALA A 177 18.67 49.56 6.57
CA ALA A 177 17.43 49.66 5.80
C ALA A 177 17.38 48.65 4.64
N ILE A 178 18.50 48.43 3.94
CA ILE A 178 18.60 47.40 2.89
C ILE A 178 18.38 46.00 3.48
N GLN A 179 19.01 45.68 4.62
CA GLN A 179 18.80 44.37 5.26
C GLN A 179 17.36 44.17 5.71
N GLU A 180 16.71 45.22 6.23
CA GLU A 180 15.30 45.14 6.60
C GLU A 180 14.41 44.91 5.38
N ALA A 181 14.64 45.66 4.29
CA ALA A 181 13.92 45.44 3.05
C ALA A 181 14.09 44.01 2.50
N LYS A 182 15.29 43.43 2.63
CA LYS A 182 15.55 42.02 2.26
C LYS A 182 14.79 41.03 3.13
N ARG A 183 14.70 41.26 4.44
CA ARG A 183 13.90 40.41 5.34
C ARG A 183 12.42 40.41 4.94
N ILE A 184 11.88 41.58 4.61
CA ILE A 184 10.50 41.73 4.13
C ILE A 184 10.29 40.99 2.81
N VAL A 185 11.21 41.15 1.84
CA VAL A 185 11.14 40.44 0.55
C VAL A 185 11.22 38.92 0.76
N ALA A 186 12.12 38.43 1.60
CA ALA A 186 12.29 37.01 1.88
C ALA A 186 11.02 36.40 2.50
N ALA A 187 10.42 37.08 3.48
CA ALA A 187 9.16 36.66 4.10
C ALA A 187 8.02 36.57 3.07
N ARG A 188 7.84 37.60 2.24
CA ARG A 188 6.84 37.61 1.15
C ARG A 188 7.09 36.52 0.11
N MET A 189 8.35 36.26 -0.24
CA MET A 189 8.68 35.17 -1.16
C MET A 189 8.35 33.81 -0.57
N ALA A 190 8.66 33.58 0.71
CA ALA A 190 8.33 32.34 1.40
C ALA A 190 6.82 32.11 1.44
N GLU A 191 6.05 33.13 1.80
CA GLU A 191 4.58 33.08 1.83
C GLU A 191 4.00 32.76 0.44
N ARG A 192 4.44 33.48 -0.60
CA ARG A 192 4.02 33.20 -1.98
C ARG A 192 4.40 31.78 -2.42
N ARG A 193 5.57 31.26 -2.02
CA ARG A 193 5.97 29.87 -2.34
C ARG A 193 5.04 28.86 -1.68
N VAL A 194 4.71 29.04 -0.40
CA VAL A 194 3.77 28.15 0.30
C VAL A 194 2.40 28.20 -0.36
N GLN A 195 1.84 29.39 -0.60
CA GLN A 195 0.54 29.55 -1.27
C GLN A 195 0.54 28.92 -2.68
N THR A 196 1.59 29.14 -3.48
CA THR A 196 1.70 28.55 -4.83
C THR A 196 1.81 27.03 -4.77
N THR A 197 2.55 26.50 -3.79
CA THR A 197 2.71 25.06 -3.59
C THR A 197 1.38 24.43 -3.17
N LEU A 198 0.69 25.01 -2.18
CA LEU A 198 -0.64 24.55 -1.75
C LEU A 198 -1.64 24.58 -2.91
N ARG A 199 -1.70 25.68 -3.67
CA ARG A 199 -2.59 25.80 -4.82
C ARG A 199 -2.28 24.75 -5.90
N THR A 200 -1.00 24.53 -6.20
CA THR A 200 -0.57 23.52 -7.17
C THR A 200 -0.90 22.10 -6.71
N ALA A 201 -0.73 21.80 -5.41
CA ALA A 201 -1.10 20.50 -4.84
C ALA A 201 -2.61 20.26 -4.90
N ILE A 202 -3.42 21.26 -4.55
CA ILE A 202 -4.89 21.19 -4.60
C ILE A 202 -5.39 21.05 -6.05
N ASP A 203 -4.79 21.76 -7.01
CA ASP A 203 -5.17 21.68 -8.43
C ASP A 203 -4.71 20.39 -9.12
N ARG A 204 -3.72 19.68 -8.56
CA ARG A 204 -3.26 18.36 -9.02
C ARG A 204 -3.88 17.20 -8.26
N ALA A 205 -4.70 17.46 -7.24
CA ALA A 205 -5.41 16.40 -6.55
C ALA A 205 -6.38 15.72 -7.53
N ASN A 206 -6.41 14.38 -7.50
CA ASN A 206 -7.37 13.60 -8.30
C ASN A 206 -8.81 13.72 -7.77
N GLN A 207 -8.98 14.36 -6.61
CA GLN A 207 -10.28 14.68 -6.02
C GLN A 207 -10.77 16.05 -6.48
N GLY A 208 -12.08 16.18 -6.65
CA GLY A 208 -12.74 17.47 -6.82
C GLY A 208 -12.89 18.14 -5.45
N LEU A 209 -12.44 19.39 -5.32
CA LEU A 209 -12.57 20.16 -4.10
C LEU A 209 -13.45 21.39 -4.36
N LEU A 210 -14.44 21.60 -3.50
CA LEU A 210 -15.32 22.77 -3.49
C LEU A 210 -15.28 23.41 -2.10
N VAL A 211 -15.19 24.73 -2.04
CA VAL A 211 -15.42 25.52 -0.84
C VAL A 211 -16.50 26.55 -1.13
N LEU A 212 -17.54 26.55 -0.31
CA LEU A 212 -18.62 27.52 -0.32
C LEU A 212 -18.53 28.44 0.89
N ASP A 213 -18.85 29.71 0.67
CA ASP A 213 -18.99 30.75 1.69
C ASP A 213 -20.38 31.38 1.53
N GLY A 214 -21.29 31.10 2.47
CA GLY A 214 -22.68 31.58 2.40
C GLY A 214 -23.43 31.21 1.12
N GLY A 215 -23.17 30.04 0.54
CA GLY A 215 -23.77 29.57 -0.73
C GLY A 215 -23.12 30.13 -2.00
N THR A 216 -22.07 30.95 -1.88
CA THR A 216 -21.24 31.43 -2.99
C THR A 216 -19.99 30.58 -3.10
N VAL A 217 -19.53 30.28 -4.32
CA VAL A 217 -18.32 29.48 -4.53
C VAL A 217 -17.09 30.32 -4.19
N ALA A 218 -16.47 30.03 -3.05
CA ALA A 218 -15.20 30.64 -2.66
C ALA A 218 -14.03 30.01 -3.42
N PHE A 219 -14.08 28.69 -3.63
CA PHE A 219 -13.03 27.95 -4.32
C PHE A 219 -13.57 26.68 -4.99
N ALA A 220 -13.08 26.38 -6.18
CA ALA A 220 -13.24 25.09 -6.83
C ALA A 220 -11.92 24.74 -7.53
N ASN A 221 -11.37 23.55 -7.27
CA ASN A 221 -10.11 23.15 -7.91
C ASN A 221 -10.31 22.78 -9.38
N ARG A 222 -9.21 22.74 -10.13
CA ARG A 222 -9.23 22.41 -11.57
C ARG A 222 -9.90 21.07 -11.87
N THR A 223 -9.74 20.08 -11.00
CA THR A 223 -10.34 18.74 -11.17
C THR A 223 -11.86 18.79 -11.15
N LEU A 224 -12.46 19.46 -10.16
CA LEU A 224 -13.92 19.63 -10.09
C LEU A 224 -14.44 20.43 -11.29
N LEU A 225 -13.78 21.53 -11.62
CA LEU A 225 -14.13 22.40 -12.75
C LEU A 225 -14.15 21.62 -14.08
N ALA A 226 -13.16 20.75 -14.30
CA ALA A 226 -13.12 19.87 -15.46
C ALA A 226 -14.30 18.87 -15.49
N TRP A 227 -14.68 18.29 -14.34
CA TRP A 227 -15.80 17.35 -14.28
C TRP A 227 -17.14 18.02 -14.62
N ILE A 228 -17.34 19.27 -14.20
CA ILE A 228 -18.58 20.01 -14.48
C ILE A 228 -18.52 20.78 -15.81
N GLY A 229 -17.40 20.71 -16.55
CA GLY A 229 -17.22 21.37 -17.85
C GLY A 229 -17.19 22.90 -17.78
N ARG A 230 -16.56 23.48 -16.74
CA ARG A 230 -16.43 24.94 -16.59
C ARG A 230 -14.98 25.38 -16.38
N ASP A 231 -14.67 26.61 -16.77
CA ASP A 231 -13.34 27.20 -16.58
C ASP A 231 -13.18 27.86 -15.21
N THR A 232 -14.25 28.46 -14.68
CA THR A 232 -14.26 29.07 -13.35
C THR A 232 -15.68 29.12 -12.78
N CYS A 233 -15.76 29.04 -11.45
CA CYS A 233 -16.99 29.26 -10.69
C CYS A 233 -16.78 30.22 -9.51
N ALA A 234 -15.56 30.69 -9.26
CA ALA A 234 -15.24 31.49 -8.08
C ALA A 234 -16.02 32.83 -8.10
N GLY A 235 -16.64 33.18 -6.97
CA GLY A 235 -17.44 34.38 -6.79
C GLY A 235 -18.87 34.30 -7.33
N LEU A 236 -19.27 33.18 -7.95
CA LEU A 236 -20.64 32.96 -8.43
C LEU A 236 -21.48 32.20 -7.39
N PRO A 237 -22.81 32.43 -7.33
CA PRO A 237 -23.70 31.60 -6.52
C PRO A 237 -23.65 30.14 -6.95
N ALA A 238 -23.56 29.21 -5.99
CA ALA A 238 -23.43 27.78 -6.25
C ALA A 238 -24.51 27.25 -7.20
N ARG A 239 -25.78 27.63 -6.97
CA ARG A 239 -26.94 27.20 -7.75
C ARG A 239 -26.92 27.65 -9.23
N GLN A 240 -26.11 28.64 -9.60
CA GLN A 240 -26.00 29.12 -10.98
C GLN A 240 -24.88 28.42 -11.76
N CYS A 241 -23.91 27.82 -11.07
CA CYS A 241 -22.69 27.32 -11.70
C CYS A 241 -22.41 25.83 -11.44
N LEU A 242 -22.99 25.23 -10.41
CA LEU A 242 -22.79 23.83 -10.03
C LEU A 242 -24.02 22.96 -10.36
N PRO A 243 -23.84 21.64 -10.54
CA PRO A 243 -24.96 20.72 -10.69
C PRO A 243 -25.92 20.73 -9.48
N PRO A 244 -27.24 20.53 -9.69
CA PRO A 244 -28.22 20.54 -8.60
C PRO A 244 -27.91 19.54 -7.48
N SER A 245 -27.52 18.32 -7.85
CA SER A 245 -27.09 17.26 -6.93
C SER A 245 -25.95 17.66 -5.98
N LEU A 246 -25.01 18.47 -6.46
CA LEU A 246 -23.90 18.98 -5.65
C LEU A 246 -24.35 20.14 -4.76
N CYS A 247 -25.22 21.02 -5.27
CA CYS A 247 -25.81 22.11 -4.48
C CYS A 247 -26.65 21.55 -3.32
N ASP A 248 -27.52 20.58 -3.61
CA ASP A 248 -28.43 19.99 -2.62
C ASP A 248 -27.65 19.23 -1.53
N PHE A 249 -26.52 18.59 -1.90
CA PHE A 249 -25.61 17.98 -0.94
C PHE A 249 -24.91 19.03 -0.06
N ALA A 250 -24.46 20.13 -0.67
CA ALA A 250 -23.74 21.20 0.02
C ALA A 250 -24.65 22.08 0.91
N ASP A 251 -25.94 22.19 0.60
CA ASP A 251 -26.94 23.03 1.31
C ASP A 251 -27.64 22.29 2.46
N ALA A 252 -27.30 21.02 2.73
CA ALA A 252 -27.86 20.24 3.84
C ALA A 252 -27.60 20.88 5.23
N ALA A 253 -28.36 20.46 6.24
CA ALA A 253 -28.36 21.03 7.59
C ALA A 253 -26.94 21.23 8.21
N PRO A 254 -26.76 22.24 9.07
CA PRO A 254 -25.44 22.74 9.49
C PRO A 254 -24.61 21.78 10.38
N GLU A 255 -25.18 20.68 10.88
CA GLU A 255 -24.49 19.79 11.82
C GLU A 255 -24.07 18.46 11.18
N GLY A 256 -22.77 18.15 11.27
CA GLY A 256 -22.21 16.81 11.06
C GLY A 256 -21.42 16.59 9.77
N HIS A 257 -20.41 15.72 9.86
CA HIS A 257 -19.77 15.12 8.69
C HIS A 257 -20.81 14.28 7.94
N ARG A 258 -21.03 14.60 6.67
CA ARG A 258 -21.95 13.85 5.80
C ARG A 258 -21.17 13.25 4.64
N SER A 259 -21.43 11.99 4.35
CA SER A 259 -20.91 11.30 3.18
C SER A 259 -22.06 10.68 2.37
N ASP A 260 -22.03 10.81 1.05
CA ASP A 260 -23.06 10.22 0.16
C ASP A 260 -22.50 9.98 -1.25
N VAL A 261 -23.18 9.16 -2.05
CA VAL A 261 -22.84 8.97 -3.47
C VAL A 261 -23.77 9.83 -4.31
N ILE A 262 -23.20 10.82 -4.98
CA ILE A 262 -23.94 11.78 -5.81
C ILE A 262 -23.42 11.78 -7.24
N ARG A 263 -24.25 12.24 -8.18
CA ARG A 263 -23.85 12.39 -9.58
C ARG A 263 -23.33 13.80 -9.83
N VAL A 264 -22.11 13.96 -10.34
CA VAL A 264 -21.49 15.26 -10.68
C VAL A 264 -20.91 15.16 -12.08
N GLY A 265 -21.30 16.07 -13.00
CA GLY A 265 -20.74 16.06 -14.37
C GLY A 265 -21.05 14.79 -15.18
N GLY A 266 -22.14 14.09 -14.85
CA GLY A 266 -22.48 12.79 -15.45
C GLY A 266 -21.82 11.57 -14.80
N GLN A 267 -20.82 11.77 -13.93
CA GLN A 267 -20.09 10.71 -13.24
C GLN A 267 -20.64 10.47 -11.82
N LEU A 268 -20.45 9.26 -11.29
CA LEU A 268 -20.76 8.94 -9.88
C LEU A 268 -19.55 9.29 -9.01
N CYS A 269 -19.79 10.13 -8.00
CA CYS A 269 -18.78 10.60 -7.07
C CYS A 269 -19.22 10.30 -5.63
N PHE A 270 -18.30 9.79 -4.83
CA PHE A 270 -18.42 9.79 -3.38
C PHE A 270 -18.08 11.19 -2.87
N ALA A 271 -19.04 11.83 -2.20
CA ALA A 271 -18.95 13.18 -1.69
C ALA A 271 -18.85 13.16 -0.17
N GLU A 272 -17.90 13.91 0.37
CA GLU A 272 -17.75 14.15 1.80
C GLU A 272 -17.86 15.64 2.09
N ARG A 273 -18.63 16.00 3.11
CA ARG A 273 -18.83 17.37 3.55
C ARG A 273 -18.12 17.63 4.89
N HIS A 274 -17.46 18.77 4.97
CA HIS A 274 -16.81 19.30 6.18
C HIS A 274 -17.21 20.75 6.40
N CYS A 275 -17.70 21.09 7.59
CA CYS A 275 -17.91 22.47 8.00
C CYS A 275 -16.58 23.09 8.46
N LEU A 276 -16.25 24.29 7.97
CA LEU A 276 -15.02 24.99 8.29
C LEU A 276 -15.32 26.19 9.21
N GLY A 277 -14.99 26.07 10.49
CA GLY A 277 -15.13 27.15 11.48
C GLY A 277 -16.59 27.47 11.86
N GLU A 278 -16.81 28.65 12.43
CA GLU A 278 -18.11 29.11 12.95
C GLU A 278 -18.94 29.91 11.92
N GLU A 279 -18.36 30.29 10.77
CA GLU A 279 -18.97 31.23 9.80
C GLU A 279 -19.66 30.56 8.59
N GLY A 280 -20.24 29.36 8.76
CA GLY A 280 -21.06 28.75 7.70
C GLY A 280 -20.31 28.39 6.40
N ARG A 281 -18.96 28.36 6.42
CA ARG A 281 -18.16 27.85 5.31
C ARG A 281 -18.22 26.34 5.24
N VAL A 282 -18.41 25.83 4.03
CA VAL A 282 -18.55 24.39 3.78
C VAL A 282 -17.52 23.97 2.75
N MET A 283 -16.79 22.90 3.05
CA MET A 283 -15.91 22.22 2.11
C MET A 283 -16.53 20.89 1.69
N VAL A 284 -16.54 20.61 0.40
CA VAL A 284 -16.98 19.34 -0.16
C VAL A 284 -15.81 18.71 -0.93
N VAL A 285 -15.48 17.48 -0.58
CA VAL A 285 -14.46 16.65 -1.24
C VAL A 285 -15.19 15.59 -2.06
N LEU A 286 -14.80 15.44 -3.33
CA LEU A 286 -15.43 14.53 -4.28
C LEU A 286 -14.40 13.55 -4.84
N SER A 287 -14.66 12.26 -4.71
CA SER A 287 -13.84 11.18 -5.27
C SER A 287 -14.65 10.38 -6.29
N ARG A 288 -14.10 10.11 -7.47
CA ARG A 288 -14.81 9.27 -8.46
C ARG A 288 -14.92 7.83 -7.97
N VAL A 289 -16.13 7.25 -8.06
CA VAL A 289 -16.38 5.88 -7.62
C VAL A 289 -15.55 4.86 -8.41
N GLU A 290 -15.39 5.07 -9.72
CA GLU A 290 -14.55 4.23 -10.58
C GLU A 290 -13.08 4.17 -10.13
N GLU A 291 -12.52 5.29 -9.66
CA GLU A 291 -11.15 5.35 -9.16
C GLU A 291 -11.02 4.57 -7.85
N ILE A 292 -11.99 4.70 -6.94
CA ILE A 292 -12.06 3.94 -5.68
C ILE A 292 -12.13 2.43 -5.97
N GLU A 293 -13.00 2.00 -6.88
CA GLU A 293 -13.13 0.60 -7.29
C GLU A 293 -11.86 0.06 -7.95
N SER A 294 -11.20 0.87 -8.79
CA SER A 294 -9.96 0.48 -9.46
C SER A 294 -8.80 0.33 -8.47
N ALA A 295 -8.70 1.21 -7.46
CA ALA A 295 -7.71 1.12 -6.40
C ALA A 295 -7.96 -0.12 -5.53
N GLU A 296 -9.22 -0.41 -5.17
CA GLU A 296 -9.59 -1.63 -4.46
C GLU A 296 -9.24 -2.88 -5.28
N ARG A 297 -9.52 -2.86 -6.58
CA ARG A 297 -9.18 -3.96 -7.50
C ARG A 297 -7.66 -4.16 -7.60
N GLN A 298 -6.87 -3.10 -7.63
CA GLN A 298 -5.41 -3.19 -7.62
C GLN A 298 -4.87 -3.74 -6.28
N VAL A 299 -5.47 -3.35 -5.15
CA VAL A 299 -5.14 -3.92 -3.83
C VAL A 299 -5.49 -5.41 -3.80
N ARG A 300 -6.66 -5.80 -4.30
CA ARG A 300 -7.06 -7.21 -4.44
C ARG A 300 -6.15 -7.98 -5.40
N GLN A 301 -5.75 -7.39 -6.53
CA GLN A 301 -4.82 -8.01 -7.49
C GLN A 301 -3.41 -8.17 -6.92
N LYS A 302 -2.89 -7.20 -6.17
CA LYS A 302 -1.60 -7.34 -5.47
C LYS A 302 -1.65 -8.43 -4.39
N ARG A 303 -2.78 -8.59 -3.70
CA ARG A 303 -3.03 -9.72 -2.80
C ARG A 303 -3.14 -11.05 -3.55
N ALA A 304 -3.75 -11.05 -4.74
CA ALA A 304 -3.89 -12.23 -5.60
C ALA A 304 -2.57 -12.67 -6.27
N MET A 305 -1.66 -11.74 -6.58
CA MET A 305 -0.34 -12.06 -7.16
C MET A 305 0.57 -12.89 -6.24
N GLY A 306 0.28 -12.94 -4.93
CA GLY A 306 0.95 -13.84 -3.98
C GLY A 306 0.36 -15.25 -3.90
N GLY A 307 -0.72 -15.57 -4.62
CA GLY A 307 -1.40 -16.87 -4.53
C GLY A 307 -2.14 -17.11 -3.21
N HIS A 308 -2.29 -16.09 -2.36
CA HIS A 308 -2.89 -16.20 -1.02
C HIS A 308 -4.39 -15.87 -1.01
N VAL A 309 -5.15 -16.52 -1.89
CA VAL A 309 -6.60 -16.32 -2.05
C VAL A 309 -7.31 -17.67 -1.99
N ALA A 310 -8.43 -17.72 -1.28
CA ALA A 310 -9.31 -18.88 -1.27
C ALA A 310 -10.24 -18.84 -2.50
N HIS A 311 -10.14 -19.84 -3.36
CA HIS A 311 -10.93 -19.96 -4.58
C HIS A 311 -12.21 -20.77 -4.40
N TYR A 312 -12.23 -21.69 -3.44
CA TYR A 312 -13.34 -22.61 -3.26
C TYR A 312 -14.36 -22.11 -2.23
N THR A 313 -15.63 -22.42 -2.47
CA THR A 313 -16.75 -22.20 -1.53
C THR A 313 -17.42 -23.52 -1.17
N PHE A 314 -18.35 -23.49 -0.21
CA PHE A 314 -19.11 -24.69 0.15
C PHE A 314 -19.92 -25.26 -1.03
N ASP A 315 -20.21 -24.47 -2.06
CA ASP A 315 -20.89 -24.93 -3.28
C ASP A 315 -20.01 -25.85 -4.15
N ASP A 316 -18.70 -25.84 -3.92
CA ASP A 316 -17.74 -26.76 -4.52
C ASP A 316 -17.65 -28.10 -3.77
N LEU A 317 -18.11 -28.14 -2.51
CA LEU A 317 -18.25 -29.38 -1.73
C LEU A 317 -19.64 -29.97 -1.96
N TYR A 318 -19.77 -30.67 -3.08
CA TYR A 318 -21.05 -31.20 -3.52
C TYR A 318 -21.28 -32.66 -3.11
N GLY A 319 -22.53 -33.01 -2.82
CA GLY A 319 -22.96 -34.38 -2.52
C GLY A 319 -24.36 -34.43 -1.90
N PRO A 320 -25.32 -35.19 -2.47
CA PRO A 320 -26.63 -35.44 -1.85
C PRO A 320 -26.57 -36.29 -0.58
N SER A 321 -25.39 -36.70 -0.11
CA SER A 321 -25.28 -37.56 1.05
C SER A 321 -25.56 -36.84 2.36
N ARG A 322 -26.26 -37.55 3.26
CA ARG A 322 -26.50 -37.04 4.62
C ARG A 322 -25.19 -36.78 5.35
N ALA A 323 -24.19 -37.63 5.14
CA ALA A 323 -22.88 -37.53 5.76
C ALA A 323 -22.13 -36.26 5.31
N MET A 324 -22.10 -35.96 4.00
CA MET A 324 -21.45 -34.75 3.50
C MET A 324 -22.17 -33.48 3.96
N ARG A 325 -23.52 -33.45 3.87
CA ARG A 325 -24.31 -32.32 4.38
C ARG A 325 -24.07 -32.02 5.85
N ALA A 326 -23.92 -33.05 6.69
CA ALA A 326 -23.64 -32.87 8.11
C ALA A 326 -22.25 -32.23 8.34
N VAL A 327 -21.25 -32.62 7.56
CA VAL A 327 -19.90 -32.01 7.61
C VAL A 327 -19.95 -30.55 7.18
N VAL A 328 -20.61 -30.24 6.07
CA VAL A 328 -20.76 -28.87 5.56
C VAL A 328 -21.50 -27.98 6.56
N ALA A 329 -22.63 -28.44 7.11
CA ALA A 329 -23.39 -27.68 8.10
C ALA A 329 -22.55 -27.33 9.35
N ARG A 330 -21.76 -28.29 9.85
CA ARG A 330 -20.85 -28.06 10.98
C ARG A 330 -19.71 -27.10 10.60
N ALA A 331 -19.17 -27.22 9.39
CA ALA A 331 -18.12 -26.32 8.90
C ALA A 331 -18.60 -24.87 8.75
N ILE A 332 -19.85 -24.65 8.30
CA ILE A 332 -20.49 -23.33 8.26
C ILE A 332 -20.58 -22.71 9.65
N HIS A 333 -20.95 -23.50 10.66
CA HIS A 333 -20.99 -23.02 12.04
C HIS A 333 -19.58 -22.67 12.55
N PHE A 334 -18.59 -23.53 12.28
CA PHE A 334 -17.20 -23.26 12.68
C PHE A 334 -16.62 -22.03 11.99
N ALA A 335 -17.04 -21.72 10.77
CA ALA A 335 -16.60 -20.54 10.02
C ALA A 335 -16.89 -19.22 10.77
N GLN A 336 -17.95 -19.16 11.58
CA GLN A 336 -18.34 -17.97 12.36
C GLN A 336 -17.47 -17.69 13.58
N THR A 337 -16.53 -18.57 13.90
CA THR A 337 -15.62 -18.43 15.05
C THR A 337 -14.18 -18.23 14.59
N ASP A 338 -13.36 -17.62 15.44
CA ASP A 338 -11.91 -17.48 15.22
C ASP A 338 -11.09 -18.66 15.80
N SER A 339 -11.77 -19.72 16.28
CA SER A 339 -11.11 -20.89 16.85
C SER A 339 -10.36 -21.71 15.79
N SER A 340 -9.30 -22.39 16.23
CA SER A 340 -8.55 -23.30 15.36
C SER A 340 -9.41 -24.48 14.94
N VAL A 341 -9.31 -24.88 13.67
CA VAL A 341 -10.07 -26.01 13.12
C VAL A 341 -9.10 -27.10 12.67
N LEU A 342 -9.29 -28.33 13.16
CA LEU A 342 -8.59 -29.51 12.69
C LEU A 342 -9.48 -30.34 11.76
N ILE A 343 -9.05 -30.51 10.52
CA ILE A 343 -9.71 -31.32 9.48
C ILE A 343 -9.00 -32.67 9.38
N VAL A 344 -9.70 -33.74 9.77
CA VAL A 344 -9.17 -35.10 9.74
C VAL A 344 -9.81 -35.88 8.60
N GLY A 345 -8.99 -36.55 7.81
CA GLY A 345 -9.45 -37.60 6.92
C GLY A 345 -8.50 -37.93 5.79
N GLU A 346 -8.89 -38.91 4.99
CA GLU A 346 -8.04 -39.53 3.98
C GLU A 346 -7.56 -38.56 2.90
N THR A 347 -6.53 -38.97 2.18
CA THR A 347 -6.02 -38.24 1.03
C THR A 347 -7.09 -38.20 -0.06
N GLY A 348 -7.29 -37.03 -0.68
CA GLY A 348 -8.25 -36.86 -1.77
C GLY A 348 -9.73 -36.70 -1.37
N THR A 349 -10.06 -36.52 -0.08
CA THR A 349 -11.45 -36.30 0.37
C THR A 349 -11.96 -34.87 0.24
N GLY A 350 -11.07 -33.90 -0.05
CA GLY A 350 -11.41 -32.48 -0.21
C GLY A 350 -11.09 -31.58 1.00
N LYS A 351 -10.09 -31.94 1.83
CA LYS A 351 -9.68 -31.16 3.02
C LYS A 351 -9.35 -29.69 2.70
N GLU A 352 -8.64 -29.43 1.61
CA GLU A 352 -8.28 -28.07 1.19
C GLU A 352 -9.52 -27.25 0.75
N VAL A 353 -10.42 -27.86 -0.03
CA VAL A 353 -11.67 -27.23 -0.46
C VAL A 353 -12.50 -26.85 0.77
N LEU A 354 -12.54 -27.72 1.78
CA LEU A 354 -13.21 -27.45 3.06
C LEU A 354 -12.55 -26.31 3.84
N ALA A 355 -11.21 -26.26 3.91
CA ALA A 355 -10.49 -25.18 4.57
C ALA A 355 -10.73 -23.82 3.91
N GLN A 356 -10.66 -23.75 2.58
CA GLN A 356 -10.94 -22.55 1.80
C GLN A 356 -12.39 -22.09 1.98
N SER A 357 -13.34 -23.03 1.98
CA SER A 357 -14.76 -22.74 2.21
C SER A 357 -15.02 -22.14 3.60
N ILE A 358 -14.37 -22.69 4.64
CA ILE A 358 -14.46 -22.16 6.01
C ILE A 358 -13.92 -20.73 6.07
N HIS A 359 -12.80 -20.45 5.40
CA HIS A 359 -12.26 -19.08 5.32
C HIS A 359 -13.23 -18.13 4.63
N ASN A 360 -13.75 -18.51 3.46
CA ASN A 360 -14.65 -17.68 2.64
C ASN A 360 -16.00 -17.40 3.33
N ALA A 361 -16.44 -18.27 4.24
CA ALA A 361 -17.64 -18.07 5.05
C ALA A 361 -17.39 -17.37 6.41
N SER A 362 -16.15 -16.95 6.69
CA SER A 362 -15.77 -16.35 7.97
C SER A 362 -15.73 -14.82 7.92
N PRO A 363 -15.69 -14.13 9.08
CA PRO A 363 -15.44 -12.68 9.15
C PRO A 363 -14.11 -12.27 8.50
N ARG A 364 -13.16 -13.21 8.33
CA ARG A 364 -11.83 -12.99 7.74
C ARG A 364 -11.78 -13.23 6.23
N ALA A 365 -12.92 -13.43 5.55
CA ALA A 365 -12.99 -13.72 4.11
C ALA A 365 -12.37 -12.63 3.19
N ARG A 366 -12.19 -11.40 3.69
CA ARG A 366 -11.50 -10.31 2.97
C ARG A 366 -9.98 -10.28 3.23
N GLY A 367 -9.50 -11.06 4.20
CA GLY A 367 -8.10 -11.23 4.54
C GLY A 367 -7.40 -12.25 3.63
N PRO A 368 -6.08 -12.41 3.75
CA PRO A 368 -5.34 -13.42 3.00
C PRO A 368 -5.70 -14.85 3.44
N PHE A 369 -5.70 -15.78 2.49
CA PHE A 369 -5.72 -17.22 2.77
C PHE A 369 -4.39 -17.83 2.33
N VAL A 370 -3.56 -18.20 3.30
CA VAL A 370 -2.21 -18.72 3.05
C VAL A 370 -2.21 -20.22 3.26
N ALA A 371 -2.06 -21.00 2.19
CA ALA A 371 -1.96 -22.45 2.26
C ALA A 371 -0.50 -22.92 2.19
N VAL A 372 -0.15 -23.90 3.01
CA VAL A 372 1.15 -24.58 2.98
C VAL A 372 0.95 -26.07 3.23
N ASN A 373 1.56 -26.89 2.37
CA ASN A 373 1.64 -28.32 2.58
C ASN A 373 2.96 -28.61 3.32
N CYS A 374 2.85 -29.10 4.56
CA CYS A 374 4.00 -29.34 5.43
C CYS A 374 4.87 -30.51 4.96
N ALA A 375 4.31 -31.47 4.21
CA ALA A 375 5.06 -32.62 3.69
C ALA A 375 5.79 -32.32 2.38
N ALA A 376 5.42 -31.25 1.68
CA ALA A 376 6.00 -30.91 0.38
C ALA A 376 7.38 -30.23 0.47
N LEU A 377 7.79 -29.80 1.66
CA LEU A 377 9.02 -29.03 1.89
C LEU A 377 9.98 -29.77 2.83
N PRO A 378 11.29 -29.78 2.54
CA PRO A 378 12.30 -30.21 3.51
C PRO A 378 12.26 -29.38 4.79
N ASP A 379 12.58 -29.97 5.94
CA ASP A 379 12.50 -29.38 7.29
C ASP A 379 13.02 -27.93 7.37
N GLN A 380 14.25 -27.68 6.89
CA GLN A 380 14.88 -26.36 6.96
C GLN A 380 14.15 -25.32 6.09
N LEU A 381 13.64 -25.75 4.93
CA LEU A 381 12.85 -24.89 4.06
C LEU A 381 11.48 -24.61 4.67
N LEU A 382 10.81 -25.63 5.21
CA LEU A 382 9.52 -25.48 5.88
C LEU A 382 9.60 -24.44 7.01
N GLU A 383 10.63 -24.53 7.84
CA GLU A 383 10.85 -23.57 8.93
C GLU A 383 11.03 -22.14 8.41
N SER A 384 11.88 -21.97 7.39
CA SER A 384 12.16 -20.66 6.79
C SER A 384 10.97 -20.05 6.04
N GLU A 385 10.11 -20.88 5.44
CA GLU A 385 8.89 -20.45 4.78
C GLU A 385 7.84 -20.02 5.82
N LEU A 386 7.61 -20.83 6.85
CA LEU A 386 6.59 -20.52 7.88
C LEU A 386 6.91 -19.24 8.65
N PHE A 387 8.15 -19.08 9.12
CA PHE A 387 8.52 -18.02 10.07
C PHE A 387 9.36 -16.89 9.46
N GLY A 388 9.87 -17.06 8.23
CA GLY A 388 10.73 -16.08 7.59
C GLY A 388 12.14 -16.08 8.17
N TYR A 389 13.04 -15.30 7.57
CA TYR A 389 14.44 -15.20 8.00
C TYR A 389 14.98 -13.78 7.82
N GLU A 390 15.96 -13.41 8.66
CA GLU A 390 16.73 -12.18 8.50
C GLU A 390 17.95 -12.37 7.60
N ASP A 391 18.55 -11.26 7.17
CA ASP A 391 19.76 -11.29 6.35
C ASP A 391 20.90 -11.99 7.11
N GLY A 392 21.60 -12.90 6.43
CA GLY A 392 22.68 -13.68 7.05
C GLY A 392 22.25 -14.83 7.97
N ALA A 393 20.97 -15.18 8.06
CA ALA A 393 20.49 -16.26 8.94
C ALA A 393 21.08 -17.65 8.61
N PHE A 394 21.38 -17.93 7.33
CA PHE A 394 22.05 -19.15 6.86
C PHE A 394 22.72 -18.95 5.50
N THR A 395 23.57 -19.88 5.09
CA THR A 395 24.25 -19.86 3.78
C THR A 395 23.22 -19.97 2.65
N GLY A 396 23.02 -18.90 1.88
CA GLY A 396 22.01 -18.82 0.82
C GLY A 396 20.80 -17.93 1.15
N ALA A 397 20.77 -17.31 2.33
CA ALA A 397 19.77 -16.29 2.65
C ALA A 397 19.84 -15.12 1.66
N ARG A 398 18.68 -14.66 1.19
CA ARG A 398 18.60 -13.48 0.32
C ARG A 398 18.97 -12.22 1.11
N ARG A 399 19.73 -11.32 0.49
CA ARG A 399 20.01 -9.98 1.02
C ARG A 399 18.69 -9.26 1.32
N GLY A 400 18.53 -8.77 2.55
CA GLY A 400 17.30 -8.15 3.05
C GLY A 400 16.28 -9.09 3.71
N GLY A 401 16.57 -10.40 3.79
CA GLY A 401 15.69 -11.39 4.44
C GLY A 401 14.41 -11.72 3.65
N LYS A 402 13.54 -12.54 4.24
CA LYS A 402 12.24 -12.93 3.68
C LYS A 402 11.17 -12.99 4.78
N PRO A 403 9.98 -12.37 4.59
CA PRO A 403 8.88 -12.52 5.54
C PRO A 403 8.31 -13.94 5.54
N GLY A 404 7.88 -14.43 6.71
CA GLY A 404 7.27 -15.76 6.84
C GLY A 404 5.80 -15.80 6.42
N LEU A 405 5.30 -17.00 6.11
CA LEU A 405 3.89 -17.23 5.77
C LEU A 405 2.93 -16.79 6.87
N PHE A 406 3.32 -16.87 8.15
CA PHE A 406 2.52 -16.33 9.25
C PHE A 406 2.39 -14.79 9.21
N GLU A 407 3.44 -14.09 8.79
CA GLU A 407 3.36 -12.63 8.57
C GLU A 407 2.44 -12.32 7.39
N LEU A 408 2.53 -13.10 6.31
CA LEU A 408 1.68 -12.95 5.13
C LEU A 408 0.21 -13.29 5.40
N ALA A 409 -0.07 -14.14 6.38
CA ALA A 409 -1.42 -14.53 6.79
C ALA A 409 -2.07 -13.55 7.79
N HIS A 410 -1.36 -12.48 8.19
CA HIS A 410 -1.86 -11.51 9.17
C HIS A 410 -3.20 -10.89 8.74
N GLY A 411 -4.17 -10.87 9.66
CA GLY A 411 -5.55 -10.43 9.42
C GLY A 411 -6.38 -11.43 8.61
N GLY A 412 -5.85 -12.62 8.34
CA GLY A 412 -6.46 -13.66 7.50
C GLY A 412 -6.41 -15.05 8.14
N THR A 413 -6.18 -16.07 7.32
CA THR A 413 -6.15 -17.47 7.73
C THR A 413 -4.93 -18.18 7.13
N ILE A 414 -4.28 -19.01 7.94
CA ILE A 414 -3.26 -19.95 7.49
C ILE A 414 -3.83 -21.37 7.49
N PHE A 415 -3.66 -22.07 6.38
CA PHE A 415 -4.02 -23.47 6.21
C PHE A 415 -2.75 -24.32 6.19
N LEU A 416 -2.63 -25.18 7.20
CA LEU A 416 -1.51 -26.11 7.39
C LEU A 416 -1.96 -27.51 6.96
N ASP A 417 -1.70 -27.89 5.71
CA ASP A 417 -1.98 -29.25 5.24
C ASP A 417 -0.88 -30.21 5.70
N GLU A 418 -1.28 -31.45 5.96
CA GLU A 418 -0.41 -32.53 6.45
C GLU A 418 0.39 -32.15 7.73
N ILE A 419 -0.28 -31.51 8.70
CA ILE A 419 0.36 -31.02 9.95
C ILE A 419 1.08 -32.14 10.74
N GLY A 420 0.68 -33.39 10.56
CA GLY A 420 1.30 -34.56 11.20
C GLY A 420 2.73 -34.84 10.75
N GLU A 421 3.11 -34.36 9.56
CA GLU A 421 4.46 -34.48 8.99
C GLU A 421 5.42 -33.37 9.47
N THR A 422 4.96 -32.46 10.34
CA THR A 422 5.82 -31.37 10.81
C THR A 422 6.91 -31.87 11.78
N PRO A 423 8.18 -31.48 11.59
CA PRO A 423 9.26 -31.83 12.52
C PRO A 423 9.05 -31.24 13.93
N LEU A 424 9.50 -31.93 14.98
CA LEU A 424 9.32 -31.51 16.39
C LEU A 424 9.84 -30.10 16.69
N HIS A 425 10.94 -29.67 16.05
CA HIS A 425 11.48 -28.31 16.24
C HIS A 425 10.58 -27.23 15.64
N VAL A 426 9.97 -27.49 14.47
CA VAL A 426 8.96 -26.62 13.85
C VAL A 426 7.69 -26.58 14.70
N GLN A 427 7.25 -27.72 15.25
CA GLN A 427 6.11 -27.80 16.16
C GLN A 427 6.26 -26.89 17.38
N GLN A 428 7.47 -26.79 17.95
CA GLN A 428 7.74 -25.89 19.08
C GLN A 428 7.54 -24.41 18.71
N ARG A 429 7.97 -24.00 17.51
CA ARG A 429 7.77 -22.62 17.03
C ARG A 429 6.32 -22.34 16.65
N LEU A 430 5.63 -23.30 16.02
CA LEU A 430 4.20 -23.23 15.75
C LEU A 430 3.40 -23.00 17.04
N LEU A 431 3.72 -23.74 18.10
CA LEU A 431 3.08 -23.56 19.40
C LEU A 431 3.24 -22.14 19.94
N ARG A 432 4.45 -21.55 19.86
CA ARG A 432 4.69 -20.17 20.29
C ARG A 432 3.84 -19.18 19.51
N VAL A 433 3.78 -19.31 18.18
CA VAL A 433 2.95 -18.43 17.34
C VAL A 433 1.46 -18.54 17.73
N LEU A 434 0.96 -19.75 17.97
CA LEU A 434 -0.43 -19.99 18.36
C LEU A 434 -0.78 -19.52 19.79
N GLN A 435 0.20 -19.51 20.70
CA GLN A 435 0.00 -19.10 22.10
C GLN A 435 0.20 -17.59 22.29
N GLU A 436 1.32 -17.07 21.79
CA GLU A 436 1.78 -15.70 22.04
C GLU A 436 1.28 -14.71 20.98
N ARG A 437 0.72 -15.21 19.86
CA ARG A 437 0.28 -14.40 18.71
C ARG A 437 1.40 -13.51 18.16
N GLN A 438 2.61 -14.06 18.15
CA GLN A 438 3.83 -13.37 17.75
C GLN A 438 4.72 -14.33 16.96
N VAL A 439 5.42 -13.81 15.96
CA VAL A 439 6.40 -14.55 15.17
C VAL A 439 7.77 -13.87 15.28
N MET A 440 8.82 -14.68 15.32
CA MET A 440 10.21 -14.24 15.28
C MET A 440 10.87 -14.91 14.08
N ARG A 441 11.54 -14.11 13.24
CA ARG A 441 12.24 -14.61 12.06
C ARG A 441 13.47 -15.41 12.46
N ILE A 442 13.86 -16.39 11.63
CA ILE A 442 15.08 -17.16 11.84
C ILE A 442 16.28 -16.21 11.80
N GLY A 443 17.13 -16.28 12.84
CA GLY A 443 18.33 -15.44 12.99
C GLY A 443 18.06 -14.01 13.46
N GLY A 444 16.79 -13.62 13.63
CA GLY A 444 16.40 -12.29 14.11
C GLY A 444 15.95 -12.30 15.58
N GLU A 445 16.09 -11.15 16.24
CA GLU A 445 15.63 -10.94 17.62
C GLU A 445 14.28 -10.21 17.68
N ARG A 446 13.80 -9.71 16.54
CA ARG A 446 12.59 -8.91 16.46
C ARG A 446 11.34 -9.78 16.58
N VAL A 447 10.52 -9.45 17.56
CA VAL A 447 9.19 -10.01 17.76
C VAL A 447 8.16 -9.26 16.92
N ILE A 448 7.36 -9.97 16.14
CA ILE A 448 6.36 -9.40 15.22
C ILE A 448 4.97 -9.91 15.64
N PRO A 449 4.04 -9.04 16.08
CA PRO A 449 2.68 -9.46 16.43
C PRO A 449 1.91 -9.92 15.19
N VAL A 450 1.21 -11.06 15.30
CA VAL A 450 0.41 -11.64 14.22
C VAL A 450 -0.98 -12.03 14.69
N ASP A 451 -2.01 -11.64 13.94
CA ASP A 451 -3.39 -12.08 14.15
C ASP A 451 -3.80 -12.99 13.00
N VAL A 452 -3.74 -14.30 13.23
CA VAL A 452 -3.96 -15.32 12.19
C VAL A 452 -4.90 -16.40 12.73
N ARG A 453 -5.94 -16.71 11.95
CA ARG A 453 -6.77 -17.90 12.19
C ARG A 453 -6.08 -19.13 11.62
N VAL A 454 -6.10 -20.25 12.35
CA VAL A 454 -5.43 -21.48 11.91
C VAL A 454 -6.44 -22.57 11.55
N ILE A 455 -6.27 -23.14 10.37
CA ILE A 455 -6.94 -24.36 9.94
C ILE A 455 -5.85 -25.39 9.65
N ALA A 456 -5.87 -26.54 10.31
CA ALA A 456 -4.91 -27.61 10.09
C ALA A 456 -5.61 -28.83 9.49
N ALA A 457 -4.90 -29.59 8.65
CA ALA A 457 -5.41 -30.82 8.06
C ALA A 457 -4.43 -31.98 8.22
N THR A 458 -4.95 -33.19 8.36
CA THR A 458 -4.15 -34.42 8.46
C THR A 458 -4.96 -35.66 8.07
N ASN A 459 -4.27 -36.67 7.55
CA ASN A 459 -4.77 -38.04 7.38
C ASN A 459 -4.23 -39.00 8.47
N GLN A 460 -3.31 -38.54 9.33
CA GLN A 460 -2.65 -39.35 10.33
C GLN A 460 -3.36 -39.30 11.70
N PRO A 461 -3.26 -40.36 12.49
CA PRO A 461 -3.80 -40.40 13.84
C PRO A 461 -2.90 -39.60 14.81
N LEU A 462 -3.04 -38.27 14.84
CA LEU A 462 -2.18 -37.38 15.64
C LEU A 462 -2.08 -37.78 17.12
N TRP A 463 -3.15 -38.32 17.71
CA TRP A 463 -3.13 -38.76 19.11
C TRP A 463 -2.18 -39.95 19.33
N GLN A 464 -2.09 -40.88 18.38
CA GLN A 464 -1.10 -41.96 18.44
C GLN A 464 0.31 -41.38 18.28
N PHE A 465 0.51 -40.40 17.40
CA PHE A 465 1.81 -39.73 17.26
C PHE A 465 2.23 -38.97 18.52
N VAL A 466 1.27 -38.45 19.29
CA VAL A 466 1.54 -37.89 20.62
C VAL A 466 2.02 -38.96 21.59
N GLN A 467 1.40 -40.15 21.58
CA GLN A 467 1.82 -41.28 22.42
C GLN A 467 3.21 -41.82 22.03
N GLU A 468 3.54 -41.77 20.75
CA GLU A 468 4.85 -42.17 20.20
C GLU A 468 5.93 -41.09 20.32
N GLY A 469 5.60 -39.90 20.83
CA GLY A 469 6.54 -38.77 20.96
C GLY A 469 6.90 -38.08 19.63
N LYS A 470 6.20 -38.39 18.54
CA LYS A 470 6.38 -37.77 17.20
C LYS A 470 5.63 -36.45 17.05
N PHE A 471 4.61 -36.22 17.88
CA PHE A 471 3.84 -34.98 17.89
C PHE A 471 3.70 -34.44 19.30
N ARG A 472 3.81 -33.12 19.48
CA ARG A 472 3.73 -32.54 20.81
C ARG A 472 2.29 -32.45 21.32
N LYS A 473 2.09 -32.89 22.56
CA LYS A 473 0.79 -32.88 23.25
C LYS A 473 0.21 -31.47 23.38
N ASP A 474 1.05 -30.48 23.66
CA ASP A 474 0.64 -29.07 23.83
C ASP A 474 0.13 -28.45 22.52
N LEU A 475 0.82 -28.69 21.41
CA LEU A 475 0.39 -28.25 20.07
C LEU A 475 -0.92 -28.92 19.67
N PHE A 476 -1.07 -30.22 19.92
CA PHE A 476 -2.28 -30.98 19.60
C PHE A 476 -3.53 -30.31 20.18
N PHE A 477 -3.54 -29.99 21.48
CA PHE A 477 -4.69 -29.34 22.11
C PHE A 477 -4.94 -27.91 21.61
N ARG A 478 -3.92 -27.25 21.06
CA ARG A 478 -4.07 -25.88 20.53
C ARG A 478 -4.67 -25.85 19.13
N ILE A 479 -4.40 -26.87 18.31
CA ILE A 479 -4.95 -26.98 16.95
C ILE A 479 -6.31 -27.73 16.93
N ASP A 480 -6.51 -28.68 17.84
CA ASP A 480 -7.72 -29.50 17.93
C ASP A 480 -8.80 -28.87 18.83
N VAL A 481 -9.18 -27.62 18.53
CA VAL A 481 -10.25 -26.92 19.25
C VAL A 481 -11.61 -27.26 18.63
N LEU A 482 -11.71 -27.16 17.31
CA LEU A 482 -12.89 -27.54 16.54
C LEU A 482 -12.51 -28.62 15.54
N ARG A 483 -13.11 -29.82 15.65
CA ARG A 483 -12.76 -30.96 14.82
C ARG A 483 -13.79 -31.26 13.74
N LEU A 484 -13.32 -31.42 12.51
CA LEU A 484 -14.09 -31.88 11.36
C LEU A 484 -13.52 -33.19 10.82
N HIS A 485 -14.40 -34.13 10.47
CA HIS A 485 -14.03 -35.36 9.79
C HIS A 485 -14.54 -35.31 8.36
N THR A 486 -13.66 -35.45 7.37
CA THR A 486 -14.10 -35.61 5.97
C THR A 486 -14.53 -37.04 5.72
N VAL A 487 -15.54 -37.23 4.89
CA VAL A 487 -16.13 -38.54 4.59
C VAL A 487 -15.48 -39.14 3.33
N PRO A 488 -14.89 -40.35 3.40
CA PRO A 488 -14.33 -41.01 2.24
C PRO A 488 -15.42 -41.40 1.24
N LEU A 489 -15.10 -41.47 -0.04
CA LEU A 489 -16.08 -41.62 -1.12
C LEU A 489 -16.88 -42.93 -1.01
N ARG A 490 -16.25 -44.00 -0.51
CA ARG A 490 -16.89 -45.31 -0.23
C ARG A 490 -17.99 -45.27 0.84
N GLU A 491 -18.02 -44.25 1.70
CA GLU A 491 -19.04 -44.03 2.73
C GLU A 491 -20.13 -43.05 2.27
N ARG A 492 -19.96 -42.44 1.09
CA ARG A 492 -20.93 -41.54 0.43
C ARG A 492 -21.16 -41.93 -1.02
N ARG A 493 -21.44 -43.22 -1.25
CA ARG A 493 -21.61 -43.81 -2.59
C ARG A 493 -22.74 -43.15 -3.41
N GLU A 494 -23.74 -42.61 -2.72
CA GLU A 494 -24.84 -41.85 -3.33
C GLU A 494 -24.39 -40.53 -3.97
N ASP A 495 -23.21 -40.02 -3.61
CA ASP A 495 -22.65 -38.80 -4.22
C ASP A 495 -21.95 -39.08 -5.56
N ILE A 496 -21.53 -40.32 -5.80
CA ILE A 496 -20.66 -40.69 -6.93
C ILE A 496 -21.28 -40.32 -8.28
N PRO A 497 -22.56 -40.66 -8.60
CA PRO A 497 -23.10 -40.38 -9.92
C PRO A 497 -23.08 -38.88 -10.26
N GLU A 498 -23.56 -38.05 -9.35
CA GLU A 498 -23.67 -36.61 -9.56
C GLU A 498 -22.32 -35.90 -9.53
N LEU A 499 -21.42 -36.32 -8.64
CA LEU A 499 -20.02 -35.86 -8.65
C LEU A 499 -19.32 -36.18 -9.97
N THR A 500 -19.54 -37.37 -10.51
CA THR A 500 -18.93 -37.81 -11.78
C THR A 500 -19.41 -36.94 -12.94
N GLU A 501 -20.73 -36.74 -13.08
CA GLU A 501 -21.32 -35.89 -14.12
C GLU A 501 -20.81 -34.44 -14.04
N ARG A 502 -20.74 -33.88 -12.82
CA ARG A 502 -20.22 -32.52 -12.61
C ARG A 502 -18.75 -32.41 -12.99
N LEU A 503 -17.92 -33.36 -12.58
CA LEU A 503 -16.48 -33.39 -12.92
C LEU A 503 -16.26 -33.53 -14.43
N LEU A 504 -16.98 -34.44 -15.10
CA LEU A 504 -16.92 -34.61 -16.55
C LEU A 504 -17.31 -33.33 -17.28
N HIS A 505 -18.40 -32.68 -16.86
CA HIS A 505 -18.85 -31.42 -17.45
C HIS A 505 -17.83 -30.29 -17.25
N GLN A 506 -17.26 -30.17 -16.04
CA GLN A 506 -16.24 -29.16 -15.74
C GLN A 506 -14.96 -29.37 -16.58
N LEU A 507 -14.50 -30.61 -16.71
CA LEU A 507 -13.30 -30.96 -17.48
C LEU A 507 -13.51 -30.76 -18.99
N TRP A 508 -14.68 -31.14 -19.52
CA TRP A 508 -15.04 -30.90 -20.91
C TRP A 508 -15.10 -29.40 -21.23
N TYR A 509 -15.73 -28.59 -20.36
CA TYR A 509 -15.78 -27.14 -20.52
C TYR A 509 -14.38 -26.51 -20.51
N LYS A 510 -13.49 -26.95 -19.60
CA LYS A 510 -12.09 -26.48 -19.55
C LYS A 510 -11.32 -26.74 -20.84
N ARG A 511 -11.65 -27.79 -21.59
CA ARG A 511 -11.07 -28.10 -22.90
C ARG A 511 -11.73 -27.35 -24.08
N LYS A 512 -12.41 -26.23 -23.80
CA LYS A 512 -13.13 -25.39 -24.78
C LYS A 512 -14.23 -26.15 -25.55
N GLY A 513 -14.75 -27.24 -24.98
CA GLY A 513 -15.79 -28.04 -25.63
C GLY A 513 -15.34 -28.76 -26.90
N VAL A 514 -14.04 -29.03 -27.05
CA VAL A 514 -13.52 -29.84 -28.16
C VAL A 514 -13.97 -31.28 -27.97
N GLY A 515 -14.70 -31.83 -28.95
CA GLY A 515 -15.27 -33.18 -28.92
C GLY A 515 -16.71 -33.24 -28.40
N ALA A 516 -17.35 -34.41 -28.54
CA ALA A 516 -18.71 -34.62 -28.05
C ALA A 516 -18.76 -34.55 -26.51
N ARG A 517 -19.85 -34.00 -25.96
CA ARG A 517 -20.04 -33.93 -24.50
C ARG A 517 -20.05 -35.35 -23.93
N PRO A 518 -19.16 -35.68 -22.99
CA PRO A 518 -19.08 -37.01 -22.39
C PRO A 518 -20.39 -37.33 -21.67
N ARG A 519 -20.91 -38.54 -21.89
CA ARG A 519 -22.05 -39.10 -21.17
C ARG A 519 -21.72 -40.52 -20.74
N ILE A 520 -21.81 -40.77 -19.45
CA ILE A 520 -21.70 -42.11 -18.88
C ILE A 520 -23.01 -42.88 -19.13
N ASP A 521 -22.88 -44.12 -19.57
CA ASP A 521 -23.99 -45.06 -19.59
C ASP A 521 -24.48 -45.28 -18.14
N PRO A 522 -25.76 -45.05 -17.81
CA PRO A 522 -26.29 -45.24 -16.47
C PRO A 522 -26.02 -46.63 -15.86
N ALA A 523 -25.82 -47.67 -16.69
CA ALA A 523 -25.46 -49.01 -16.24
C ALA A 523 -24.08 -49.09 -15.55
N ILE A 524 -23.22 -48.08 -15.71
CA ILE A 524 -21.88 -48.00 -15.11
C ILE A 524 -21.92 -47.51 -13.66
N TYR A 525 -22.92 -46.71 -13.27
CA TYR A 525 -22.99 -46.14 -11.92
C TYR A 525 -22.94 -47.18 -10.80
N PRO A 526 -23.66 -48.32 -10.85
CA PRO A 526 -23.55 -49.35 -9.82
C PRO A 526 -22.11 -49.86 -9.62
N ILE A 527 -21.32 -49.95 -10.69
CA ILE A 527 -19.92 -50.42 -10.65
C ILE A 527 -19.04 -49.37 -9.98
N LEU A 528 -19.19 -48.11 -10.39
CA LEU A 528 -18.48 -46.99 -9.75
C LEU A 528 -18.84 -46.86 -8.28
N GLN A 529 -20.09 -47.17 -7.90
CA GLN A 529 -20.55 -47.13 -6.52
C GLN A 529 -20.02 -48.28 -5.65
N ASP A 530 -19.67 -49.43 -6.23
CA ASP A 530 -19.10 -50.56 -5.49
C ASP A 530 -17.56 -50.51 -5.37
N TYR A 531 -16.91 -49.73 -6.22
CA TYR A 531 -15.47 -49.51 -6.13
C TYR A 531 -15.07 -48.77 -4.84
N HIS A 532 -13.92 -49.13 -4.27
CA HIS A 532 -13.50 -48.65 -2.94
C HIS A 532 -12.96 -47.21 -2.94
N TRP A 533 -12.52 -46.69 -4.09
CA TRP A 533 -11.96 -45.35 -4.24
C TRP A 533 -10.83 -45.01 -3.23
N PRO A 534 -9.71 -45.76 -3.21
CA PRO A 534 -8.58 -45.49 -2.32
C PRO A 534 -8.02 -44.07 -2.42
N GLY A 535 -8.10 -43.43 -3.60
CA GLY A 535 -7.71 -42.02 -3.79
C GLY A 535 -8.87 -41.02 -3.72
N ASN A 536 -10.05 -41.46 -3.26
CA ASN A 536 -11.26 -40.66 -3.07
C ASN A 536 -11.60 -39.79 -4.30
N VAL A 537 -12.00 -38.52 -4.10
CA VAL A 537 -12.42 -37.61 -5.17
C VAL A 537 -11.26 -37.29 -6.13
N ARG A 538 -10.00 -37.35 -5.66
CA ARG A 538 -8.82 -37.14 -6.52
C ARG A 538 -8.66 -38.27 -7.53
N GLU A 539 -8.92 -39.52 -7.13
CA GLU A 539 -8.94 -40.66 -8.05
C GLU A 539 -10.12 -40.57 -9.02
N LEU A 540 -11.31 -40.20 -8.53
CA LEU A 540 -12.48 -39.99 -9.38
C LEU A 540 -12.24 -38.90 -10.44
N GLN A 541 -11.62 -37.78 -10.05
CA GLN A 541 -11.26 -36.71 -10.98
C GLN A 541 -10.25 -37.17 -12.02
N ASN A 542 -9.23 -37.95 -11.62
CA ASN A 542 -8.26 -38.53 -12.54
C ASN A 542 -8.92 -39.49 -13.54
N MET A 543 -9.89 -40.30 -13.09
CA MET A 543 -10.70 -41.12 -13.98
C MET A 543 -11.47 -40.25 -14.98
N CYS A 544 -12.19 -39.23 -14.51
CA CYS A 544 -12.93 -38.35 -15.40
C CYS A 544 -12.03 -37.65 -16.43
N ASP A 545 -10.83 -37.22 -16.05
CA ASP A 545 -9.89 -36.57 -16.98
C ASP A 545 -9.35 -37.54 -18.03
N TYR A 546 -9.09 -38.80 -17.64
CA TYR A 546 -8.75 -39.89 -18.55
C TYR A 546 -9.88 -40.11 -19.56
N LEU A 547 -11.12 -40.30 -19.08
CA LEU A 547 -12.28 -40.59 -19.91
C LEU A 547 -12.58 -39.44 -20.88
N VAL A 548 -12.44 -38.18 -20.46
CA VAL A 548 -12.60 -37.01 -21.35
C VAL A 548 -11.50 -36.95 -22.42
N ALA A 549 -10.32 -37.51 -22.17
CA ALA A 549 -9.23 -37.58 -23.16
C ALA A 549 -9.37 -38.73 -24.14
N THR A 550 -9.88 -39.88 -23.70
CA THR A 550 -9.89 -41.12 -24.50
C THR A 550 -11.23 -41.39 -25.19
N ALA A 551 -12.35 -40.92 -24.63
CA ALA A 551 -13.68 -41.16 -25.18
C ALA A 551 -13.99 -40.22 -26.38
N GLY A 552 -13.39 -40.49 -27.54
CA GLY A 552 -13.59 -39.71 -28.77
C GLY A 552 -15.03 -39.67 -29.30
N SER A 553 -15.86 -40.65 -28.91
CA SER A 553 -17.28 -40.75 -29.29
C SER A 553 -18.23 -39.96 -28.37
N GLY A 554 -17.74 -39.45 -27.23
CA GLY A 554 -18.54 -38.82 -26.18
C GLY A 554 -19.45 -39.77 -25.39
N ARG A 555 -19.45 -41.08 -25.69
CA ARG A 555 -20.13 -42.10 -24.89
C ARG A 555 -19.09 -42.85 -24.08
N ILE A 556 -19.35 -42.97 -22.77
CA ILE A 556 -18.51 -43.70 -21.84
C ILE A 556 -19.31 -44.92 -21.38
N GLY A 557 -18.92 -46.10 -21.85
CA GLY A 557 -19.52 -47.38 -21.48
C GLY A 557 -18.52 -48.27 -20.73
N MET A 558 -18.79 -49.57 -20.71
CA MET A 558 -17.97 -50.53 -19.98
C MET A 558 -16.54 -50.61 -20.51
N ALA A 559 -16.36 -50.50 -21.84
CA ALA A 559 -15.05 -50.64 -22.48
C ALA A 559 -14.07 -49.56 -21.99
N GLU A 560 -14.51 -48.29 -21.91
CA GLU A 560 -13.67 -47.18 -21.46
C GLU A 560 -13.36 -47.25 -19.95
N ILE A 561 -14.26 -47.82 -19.15
CA ILE A 561 -14.04 -48.05 -17.71
C ILE A 561 -13.05 -49.19 -17.48
N LEU A 562 -13.18 -50.30 -18.22
CA LEU A 562 -12.22 -51.41 -18.16
C LEU A 562 -10.83 -50.97 -18.61
N ASP A 563 -10.76 -50.20 -19.69
CA ASP A 563 -9.53 -49.61 -20.19
C ASP A 563 -8.85 -48.72 -19.13
N TRP A 564 -9.61 -47.86 -18.43
CA TRP A 564 -9.07 -47.07 -17.31
C TRP A 564 -8.58 -47.96 -16.15
N LEU A 565 -9.33 -49.01 -15.78
CA LEU A 565 -8.96 -49.93 -14.71
C LEU A 565 -7.69 -50.72 -15.04
N GLU A 566 -7.54 -51.18 -16.29
CA GLU A 566 -6.34 -51.89 -16.77
C GLU A 566 -5.10 -50.98 -16.72
N HIS A 567 -5.25 -49.69 -17.08
CA HIS A 567 -4.17 -48.71 -16.98
C HIS A 567 -3.84 -48.27 -15.55
N LYS A 568 -4.76 -48.46 -14.59
CA LYS A 568 -4.60 -48.11 -13.17
C LYS A 568 -4.14 -49.27 -12.29
N ALA A 569 -4.06 -50.48 -12.81
CA ALA A 569 -3.55 -51.65 -12.10
C ALA A 569 -2.06 -51.47 -11.75
N LEU A 570 -1.80 -50.77 -10.65
CA LEU A 570 -0.61 -51.00 -9.83
C LEU A 570 -0.64 -52.48 -9.39
N PRO A 571 0.46 -53.23 -9.51
CA PRO A 571 0.55 -54.60 -9.03
C PRO A 571 0.63 -54.61 -7.49
N ASP A 572 -0.48 -54.32 -6.80
CA ASP A 572 -0.55 -54.47 -5.33
C ASP A 572 -1.97 -54.47 -4.76
N THR A 573 -2.94 -54.99 -5.51
CA THR A 573 -4.13 -55.56 -4.87
C THR A 573 -3.83 -57.02 -4.59
N ALA A 574 -3.43 -57.28 -3.35
CA ALA A 574 -3.48 -58.62 -2.76
C ALA A 574 -4.78 -59.33 -3.23
N PRO A 575 -4.72 -60.60 -3.64
CA PRO A 575 -5.92 -61.31 -4.06
C PRO A 575 -6.91 -61.27 -2.91
N LYS A 576 -8.07 -60.63 -3.12
CA LYS A 576 -9.23 -60.86 -2.28
C LYS A 576 -9.45 -62.37 -2.28
N GLU A 577 -9.35 -62.96 -1.10
CA GLU A 577 -9.86 -64.30 -0.83
C GLU A 577 -11.26 -64.41 -1.43
N ALA A 578 -11.36 -65.18 -2.50
CA ALA A 578 -12.64 -65.67 -2.98
C ALA A 578 -13.22 -66.59 -1.88
N PRO A 579 -14.54 -66.60 -1.69
CA PRO A 579 -15.16 -67.46 -0.69
C PRO A 579 -14.76 -68.92 -0.95
N ALA A 580 -14.23 -69.56 0.09
CA ALA A 580 -13.73 -70.93 0.05
C ALA A 580 -14.80 -71.88 -0.49
N ALA A 581 -14.57 -72.41 -1.69
CA ALA A 581 -15.14 -73.67 -2.13
C ALA A 581 -14.16 -74.80 -1.73
N PRO A 582 -14.63 -75.93 -1.18
CA PRO A 582 -13.77 -76.97 -0.64
C PRO A 582 -13.17 -77.81 -1.78
N GLY A 583 -11.84 -77.95 -1.83
CA GLY A 583 -11.16 -78.77 -2.83
C GLY A 583 -9.74 -79.15 -2.43
N THR A 584 -9.61 -80.32 -1.82
CA THR A 584 -8.45 -81.24 -1.73
C THR A 584 -7.05 -80.69 -2.04
N GLY A 585 -6.25 -80.50 -1.00
CA GLY A 585 -4.83 -80.15 -1.11
C GLY A 585 -3.95 -81.35 -1.49
N GLU A 586 -3.14 -81.15 -2.52
CA GLU A 586 -1.87 -81.85 -2.70
C GLU A 586 -0.78 -80.77 -2.87
N VAL A 587 0.19 -80.78 -1.96
CA VAL A 587 1.29 -79.81 -1.87
C VAL A 587 2.51 -80.39 -2.60
N PRO A 588 3.34 -79.58 -3.30
CA PRO A 588 4.56 -80.06 -3.95
C PRO A 588 5.57 -80.66 -2.96
N PRO A 589 6.49 -81.55 -3.41
CA PRO A 589 7.48 -82.20 -2.56
C PRO A 589 8.39 -81.20 -1.83
N VAL A 590 8.68 -81.45 -0.55
CA VAL A 590 9.32 -80.48 0.37
C VAL A 590 10.85 -80.34 0.19
N ASP A 591 11.47 -81.12 -0.69
CA ASP A 591 12.89 -81.03 -1.05
C ASP A 591 13.07 -80.99 -2.58
N ALA A 592 12.47 -79.99 -3.24
CA ALA A 592 12.45 -79.86 -4.69
C ALA A 592 13.20 -78.61 -5.15
N THR A 593 13.98 -78.70 -6.23
CA THR A 593 14.56 -77.50 -6.85
C THR A 593 13.45 -76.65 -7.49
N LEU A 594 13.76 -75.38 -7.77
CA LEU A 594 12.80 -74.48 -8.44
C LEU A 594 12.30 -75.05 -9.78
N GLU A 595 13.15 -75.82 -10.48
CA GLU A 595 12.77 -76.50 -11.73
C GLU A 595 11.82 -77.69 -11.50
N ASP A 596 11.96 -78.42 -10.39
CA ASP A 596 11.08 -79.54 -10.04
C ASP A 596 9.68 -79.06 -9.63
N VAL A 597 9.62 -77.96 -8.87
CA VAL A 597 8.36 -77.30 -8.51
C VAL A 597 7.67 -76.75 -9.76
N GLU A 598 8.45 -76.16 -10.67
CA GLU A 598 7.92 -75.65 -11.95
C GLU A 598 7.39 -76.79 -12.83
N ARG A 599 8.11 -77.92 -12.90
CA ARG A 599 7.68 -79.11 -13.64
C ARG A 599 6.39 -79.69 -13.07
N TRP A 600 6.32 -79.84 -11.75
CA TRP A 600 5.13 -80.32 -11.06
C TRP A 600 3.91 -79.42 -11.32
N ALA A 601 4.08 -78.10 -11.24
CA ALA A 601 3.01 -77.13 -11.49
C ALA A 601 2.51 -77.18 -12.94
N VAL A 602 3.43 -77.32 -13.90
CA VAL A 602 3.09 -77.44 -15.32
C VAL A 602 2.36 -78.74 -15.63
N GLU A 603 2.83 -79.88 -15.12
CA GLU A 603 2.20 -81.19 -15.34
C GLU A 603 0.81 -81.26 -14.72
N ARG A 604 0.64 -80.73 -13.51
CA ARG A 604 -0.66 -80.63 -12.85
C ARG A 604 -1.63 -79.75 -13.62
N MET A 605 -1.16 -78.62 -14.14
CA MET A 605 -2.02 -77.76 -14.93
C MET A 605 -2.45 -78.44 -16.24
N LEU A 606 -1.54 -79.14 -16.92
CA LEU A 606 -1.88 -79.90 -18.13
C LEU A 606 -2.88 -81.02 -17.84
N GLN A 607 -2.80 -81.70 -16.70
CA GLN A 607 -3.80 -82.68 -16.28
C GLN A 607 -5.15 -82.00 -15.99
N HIS A 608 -5.15 -80.86 -15.31
CA HIS A 608 -6.37 -80.14 -14.94
C HIS A 608 -7.07 -79.50 -16.16
N THR A 609 -6.32 -79.12 -17.19
CA THR A 609 -6.87 -78.57 -18.45
C THR A 609 -7.10 -79.63 -19.53
N GLY A 610 -6.91 -80.92 -19.23
CA GLY A 610 -7.11 -82.02 -20.19
C GLY A 610 -6.14 -82.01 -21.38
N GLY A 611 -4.93 -81.44 -21.20
CA GLY A 611 -3.89 -81.36 -22.22
C GLY A 611 -3.97 -80.13 -23.14
N ASP A 612 -4.89 -79.19 -22.91
CA ASP A 612 -4.94 -77.94 -23.68
C ASP A 612 -3.82 -76.99 -23.25
N LEU A 613 -2.78 -76.94 -24.08
CA LEU A 613 -1.59 -76.08 -23.94
C LEU A 613 -1.94 -74.58 -23.90
N THR A 614 -3.01 -74.14 -24.55
CA THR A 614 -3.37 -72.72 -24.61
C THR A 614 -4.02 -72.28 -23.30
N ARG A 615 -4.96 -73.09 -22.79
CA ARG A 615 -5.55 -72.86 -21.47
C ARG A 615 -4.52 -73.01 -20.35
N ALA A 616 -3.68 -74.04 -20.39
CA ALA A 616 -2.65 -74.24 -19.38
C ALA A 616 -1.68 -73.06 -19.31
N ALA A 617 -1.26 -72.52 -20.46
CA ALA A 617 -0.37 -71.36 -20.53
C ALA A 617 -1.03 -70.09 -19.97
N GLN A 618 -2.29 -69.83 -20.29
CA GLN A 618 -3.06 -68.71 -19.74
C GLN A 618 -3.21 -68.81 -18.23
N THR A 619 -3.54 -70.00 -17.71
CA THR A 619 -3.71 -70.20 -16.26
C THR A 619 -2.38 -70.12 -15.51
N LEU A 620 -1.27 -70.55 -16.12
CA LEU A 620 0.08 -70.42 -15.55
C LEU A 620 0.70 -69.02 -15.72
N GLY A 621 0.05 -68.11 -16.45
CA GLY A 621 0.58 -66.77 -16.71
C GLY A 621 1.82 -66.75 -17.61
N ILE A 622 2.04 -67.77 -18.43
CA ILE A 622 3.19 -67.87 -19.35
C ILE A 622 2.71 -67.94 -20.81
N SER A 623 3.59 -67.60 -21.76
CA SER A 623 3.23 -67.73 -23.18
C SER A 623 3.20 -69.20 -23.62
N ARG A 624 2.30 -69.54 -24.56
CA ARG A 624 2.19 -70.89 -25.14
C ARG A 624 3.51 -71.40 -25.72
N THR A 625 4.31 -70.52 -26.32
CA THR A 625 5.65 -70.83 -26.84
C THR A 625 6.66 -71.14 -25.73
N THR A 626 6.55 -70.49 -24.57
CA THR A 626 7.40 -70.77 -23.40
C THR A 626 7.05 -72.12 -22.78
N LEU A 627 5.76 -72.42 -22.62
CA LEU A 627 5.28 -73.71 -22.14
C LEU A 627 5.74 -74.86 -23.06
N TRP A 628 5.60 -74.69 -24.37
CA TRP A 628 6.05 -75.68 -25.36
C TRP A 628 7.58 -75.89 -25.34
N ARG A 629 8.36 -74.80 -25.20
CA ARG A 629 9.82 -74.88 -25.10
C ARG A 629 10.27 -75.64 -23.84
N LYS A 630 9.62 -75.40 -22.69
CA LYS A 630 9.90 -76.09 -21.42
C LYS A 630 9.58 -77.60 -21.50
N LEU A 631 8.41 -77.96 -22.04
CA LEU A 631 8.04 -79.36 -22.25
C LEU A 631 9.02 -80.09 -23.18
N LYS A 632 9.46 -79.44 -24.25
CA LYS A 632 10.45 -80.01 -25.18
C LYS A 632 11.83 -80.18 -24.54
N GLN A 633 12.24 -79.23 -23.69
CA GLN A 633 13.49 -79.30 -22.95
C GLN A 633 13.48 -80.45 -21.95
N TRP A 634 12.42 -80.59 -21.15
CA TRP A 634 12.27 -81.71 -20.21
C TRP A 634 12.14 -83.08 -20.90
N GLN A 635 11.52 -83.14 -22.08
CA GLN A 635 11.52 -84.36 -22.91
C GLN A 635 12.92 -84.71 -23.45
N ALA A 636 13.76 -83.72 -23.74
CA ALA A 636 15.15 -83.94 -24.15
C ALA A 636 16.03 -84.38 -22.96
N ASP A 637 15.81 -83.81 -21.78
CA ASP A 637 16.53 -84.15 -20.54
C ASP A 637 16.15 -85.56 -20.03
N ALA A 638 14.91 -86.01 -20.25
CA ALA A 638 14.49 -87.38 -19.98
C ALA A 638 15.09 -88.40 -20.96
N GLY A 639 15.47 -87.98 -22.17
CA GLY A 639 16.12 -88.81 -23.19
C GLY A 639 17.63 -88.93 -23.01
N SER A 640 18.29 -87.99 -22.31
CA SER A 640 19.73 -87.98 -22.05
C SER A 640 20.13 -88.68 -20.75
N ALA A 641 19.20 -88.87 -19.80
CA ALA A 641 19.42 -89.61 -18.54
C ALA A 641 19.40 -91.16 -18.70
N GLY A 642 19.14 -91.67 -19.91
CA GLY A 642 19.04 -93.11 -20.19
C GLY A 642 20.34 -93.80 -20.63
N HIS A 643 21.48 -93.11 -20.72
CA HIS A 643 22.78 -93.70 -21.10
C HIS A 643 23.92 -93.16 -20.21
N GLY A 644 24.28 -93.93 -19.18
CA GLY A 644 25.32 -93.64 -18.18
C GLY A 644 24.69 -93.56 -16.78
N THR A 645 24.93 -94.45 -15.82
CA THR A 645 26.16 -95.16 -15.48
C THR A 645 25.78 -96.39 -14.64
N ASN A 646 26.31 -97.54 -15.04
CA ASN A 646 26.48 -98.72 -14.21
C ASN A 646 27.93 -98.64 -13.68
N LEU A 647 28.17 -98.95 -12.41
CA LEU A 647 29.36 -98.75 -11.53
C LEU A 647 29.03 -97.73 -10.43
N ALA A 648 28.75 -98.09 -9.17
CA ALA A 648 28.93 -99.35 -8.44
C ALA A 648 27.75 -99.60 -7.48
#